data_AF-A0A1M6BG60-F1
#
_entry.id   AF-A0A1M6BG60-F1
#
_cell.length_a   1.000
_cell.length_b   1.000
_cell.length_c   1.000
_cell.angle_alpha   90.00
_cell.angle_beta   90.00
_cell.angle_gamma   90.00
#
_symmetry.space_group_name_H-M   'P 1'
#
loop_
_entity.id
_entity.type
_entity.pdbx_description
1 polymer ?
#
loop_
_entity_poly.entity_id
_entity_poly.type
_entity_poly.pdbx_seq_one_letter_code
_entity_poly.pdbx_strand_id
1 'polypeptide(L)'
;MFSKLVCRVLFGMAPFALLPLGACSNDSKVAGGTEAESTIAVQVKFADGTPAAHARIRILPGAFMSDGLDTTGWSETDESGYASFEKEPGLYTVEARQVKDSKAVGAVMDLQAGTSNNSGTLNLGELTTIKGYVATGQGPSVIRIPGLERFVVPDSSGYYVIDSLPAGDFSVVIESRSNRGSVTVQASSGATVPEVSLGAPRGFAVENFESFSGRSATGSILGDGWWYTLDADGKNLMPLWDETLTRAYSGSAGCASGGCARTTGRLGFLLGVYKTDYELPSLDSLMFSARGSGKLQVSFAYGDADSVESGFTYELELSKVWQGYSIAVADMKPYGMAKSKVVVSRIDFNVGKGDTLFLDDVYLGGIDKTSLDSVATPHQKEVSVYSKDWAAHDALLAEVQGYAKGVRGGAGPIDSTGDAKNIGEICIVTTTDDYVIVEDTTEVGDSLEVTTNAVIAPGSLRECAYKDTATWILFEKSGTYNLQSPLRIANNKTIDGRGRDIRIAGMGILTNESSNLIFENLTFTEPSITVQDTSSRRALSIHNLTSYVWIDHCTFESYPLVQMDIKRGSHNVTVSWSRFENAQSGILFGLEPELYVDSTQTFTLHHNYFANMSNSGVLSRFGSIHAYNNFFLDVDYAGVECTDSARCYIENNIFNIETPVVVYRQFTEEDGVWTPVSSTEGFPKMLDNWFSVGGDELNGDAKGYKPDYKYDMDFADADLAWRIKESSGPR
;
A
#
# COMPACT_ATOMS: atom_id res chain seq x y z
N MET A 1 68.29 -10.35 12.15
CA MET A 1 68.49 -11.15 13.37
C MET A 1 67.75 -12.47 13.22
N PHE A 2 68.22 -13.53 13.89
CA PHE A 2 67.61 -14.82 14.27
C PHE A 2 66.12 -15.10 13.89
N SER A 3 65.68 -16.31 13.53
CA SER A 3 66.36 -17.62 13.46
C SER A 3 65.65 -18.57 12.48
N LYS A 4 66.39 -19.58 11.99
CA LYS A 4 65.85 -20.76 11.29
C LYS A 4 65.16 -21.73 12.26
N LEU A 5 64.34 -22.64 11.72
CA LEU A 5 64.42 -24.06 12.09
C LEU A 5 64.42 -24.93 10.82
N VAL A 6 65.01 -26.14 10.91
CA VAL A 6 65.43 -27.00 9.80
C VAL A 6 65.32 -28.47 10.22
N CYS A 7 64.93 -29.38 9.31
CA CYS A 7 65.31 -30.82 9.17
C CYS A 7 64.13 -31.64 8.58
N ARG A 8 64.31 -32.78 7.88
CA ARG A 8 65.45 -33.38 7.13
C ARG A 8 64.81 -34.45 6.20
N VAL A 9 65.08 -34.44 4.89
CA VAL A 9 66.02 -35.36 4.20
C VAL A 9 65.80 -36.87 4.44
N LEU A 10 65.53 -37.60 3.36
CA LEU A 10 66.14 -38.90 3.09
C LEU A 10 66.36 -39.08 1.57
N PHE A 11 67.45 -39.74 1.21
CA PHE A 11 68.05 -39.77 -0.14
C PHE A 11 68.13 -41.22 -0.64
N GLY A 12 68.05 -41.44 -1.96
CA GLY A 12 68.25 -42.75 -2.60
C GLY A 12 68.95 -42.64 -3.96
N MET A 13 70.26 -42.90 -3.99
CA MET A 13 71.10 -43.15 -5.18
C MET A 13 70.80 -44.56 -5.77
N ALA A 14 71.11 -44.99 -7.00
CA ALA A 14 71.57 -44.47 -8.33
C ALA A 14 71.46 -45.72 -9.29
N PRO A 15 72.19 -45.95 -10.43
CA PRO A 15 73.06 -45.11 -11.29
C PRO A 15 72.95 -45.29 -12.86
N PHE A 16 73.37 -44.24 -13.59
CA PHE A 16 74.18 -44.23 -14.86
C PHE A 16 73.70 -44.70 -16.27
N ALA A 17 74.34 -44.03 -17.27
CA ALA A 17 74.47 -44.27 -18.72
C ALA A 17 73.38 -43.67 -19.66
N LEU A 18 73.70 -42.97 -20.77
CA LEU A 18 74.98 -42.43 -21.31
C LEU A 18 74.70 -41.20 -22.23
N LEU A 19 75.63 -40.23 -22.29
CA LEU A 19 75.69 -39.07 -23.22
C LEU A 19 76.17 -39.48 -24.65
N PRO A 20 76.24 -38.65 -25.73
CA PRO A 20 76.36 -37.16 -25.75
C PRO A 20 75.73 -36.33 -26.94
N LEU A 21 75.71 -34.99 -26.77
CA LEU A 21 75.92 -33.86 -27.75
C LEU A 21 75.10 -33.78 -29.06
N GLY A 22 74.62 -32.61 -29.55
CA GLY A 22 74.68 -31.19 -29.11
C GLY A 22 73.63 -30.38 -29.92
N ALA A 23 73.50 -29.05 -29.86
CA ALA A 23 74.30 -27.98 -29.24
C ALA A 23 73.42 -26.77 -28.83
N CYS A 24 74.02 -25.77 -28.17
CA CYS A 24 73.39 -24.53 -27.67
C CYS A 24 73.03 -23.54 -28.83
N SER A 25 72.27 -22.43 -28.68
CA SER A 25 71.71 -21.72 -27.51
C SER A 25 70.56 -20.78 -27.93
N ASN A 26 69.60 -20.51 -27.04
CA ASN A 26 69.21 -19.15 -26.57
C ASN A 26 67.89 -19.19 -25.77
N ASP A 27 67.99 -19.34 -24.46
CA ASP A 27 66.85 -19.30 -23.55
C ASP A 27 66.46 -17.88 -23.14
N SER A 28 65.22 -17.49 -23.45
CA SER A 28 64.32 -16.88 -22.45
C SER A 28 62.88 -16.81 -22.98
N LYS A 29 62.18 -17.96 -23.06
CA LYS A 29 60.70 -18.10 -23.08
C LYS A 29 60.32 -19.59 -23.12
N VAL A 30 60.19 -20.21 -21.96
CA VAL A 30 59.46 -21.48 -21.86
C VAL A 30 57.98 -21.14 -21.88
N ALA A 31 57.33 -21.41 -23.01
CA ALA A 31 55.90 -21.21 -23.20
C ALA A 31 55.14 -22.52 -22.93
N GLY A 32 53.91 -22.37 -22.43
CA GLY A 32 52.79 -23.30 -22.61
C GLY A 32 53.03 -24.79 -22.40
N GLY A 33 52.58 -25.30 -21.25
CA GLY A 33 52.07 -26.67 -21.24
C GLY A 33 50.82 -26.74 -22.13
N THR A 34 50.77 -27.71 -23.03
CA THR A 34 49.61 -27.95 -23.90
C THR A 34 48.55 -28.71 -23.11
N GLU A 35 47.43 -28.06 -22.79
CA GLU A 35 46.20 -28.80 -22.47
C GLU A 35 45.64 -29.37 -23.77
N ALA A 36 45.08 -30.58 -23.69
CA ALA A 36 44.61 -31.32 -24.87
C ALA A 36 43.14 -30.99 -25.11
N GLU A 37 42.90 -29.86 -25.78
CA GLU A 37 41.57 -29.50 -26.28
C GLU A 37 40.94 -30.68 -27.04
N SER A 38 39.70 -31.04 -26.69
CA SER A 38 38.97 -32.13 -27.32
C SER A 38 37.89 -31.59 -28.25
N THR A 39 37.81 -32.17 -29.46
CA THR A 39 36.78 -31.81 -30.43
C THR A 39 35.47 -32.52 -30.10
N ILE A 40 34.42 -31.75 -29.82
CA ILE A 40 33.02 -32.20 -29.86
C ILE A 40 32.51 -32.01 -31.28
N ALA A 41 32.09 -33.09 -31.95
CA ALA A 41 31.53 -33.06 -33.30
C ALA A 41 30.06 -33.50 -33.30
N VAL A 42 29.15 -32.61 -33.70
CA VAL A 42 27.70 -32.86 -33.61
C VAL A 42 27.07 -32.84 -34.99
N GLN A 43 26.27 -33.85 -35.31
CA GLN A 43 25.40 -33.84 -36.48
C GLN A 43 23.98 -33.43 -36.08
N VAL A 44 23.42 -32.44 -36.76
CA VAL A 44 22.03 -31.99 -36.58
C VAL A 44 21.19 -32.49 -37.75
N LYS A 45 20.03 -33.08 -37.43
CA LYS A 45 19.07 -33.62 -38.40
C LYS A 45 17.66 -33.15 -38.05
N PHE A 46 16.77 -33.10 -39.04
CA PHE A 46 15.34 -33.01 -38.79
C PHE A 46 14.76 -34.37 -38.37
N ALA A 47 13.53 -34.37 -37.84
CA ALA A 47 12.83 -35.60 -37.43
C ALA A 47 12.61 -36.63 -38.56
N ASP A 48 12.68 -36.22 -39.83
CA ASP A 48 12.64 -37.11 -41.01
C ASP A 48 14.02 -37.73 -41.36
N GLY A 49 15.06 -37.43 -40.56
CA GLY A 49 16.42 -37.90 -40.74
C GLY A 49 17.26 -37.08 -41.73
N THR A 50 16.69 -36.07 -42.40
CA THR A 50 17.44 -35.22 -43.33
C THR A 50 18.41 -34.29 -42.58
N PRO A 51 19.62 -34.00 -43.13
CA PRO A 51 20.55 -33.05 -42.54
C PRO A 51 19.94 -31.67 -42.33
N ALA A 52 20.17 -31.09 -41.15
CA ALA A 52 19.75 -29.74 -40.81
C ALA A 52 20.88 -28.76 -41.14
N ALA A 53 21.00 -28.40 -42.42
CA ALA A 53 21.99 -27.44 -42.91
C ALA A 53 21.67 -26.01 -42.44
N HIS A 54 22.69 -25.23 -42.05
CA HIS A 54 22.52 -23.89 -41.48
C HIS A 54 21.58 -23.82 -40.26
N ALA A 55 21.53 -24.91 -39.49
CA ALA A 55 20.91 -24.89 -38.17
C ALA A 55 21.78 -24.06 -37.22
N ARG A 56 21.18 -23.11 -36.50
CA ARG A 56 21.88 -22.38 -35.45
C ARG A 56 22.20 -23.35 -34.32
N ILE A 57 23.46 -23.45 -33.93
CA ILE A 57 23.95 -24.35 -32.89
C ILE A 57 24.88 -23.62 -31.92
N ARG A 58 24.76 -23.94 -30.64
CA ARG A 58 25.65 -23.44 -29.58
C ARG A 58 26.00 -24.53 -28.59
N ILE A 59 27.08 -24.31 -27.86
CA ILE A 59 27.59 -25.20 -26.82
C ILE A 59 27.99 -24.39 -25.59
N LEU A 60 27.43 -24.74 -24.43
CA LEU A 60 27.66 -24.07 -23.15
C LEU A 60 28.09 -25.11 -22.11
N PRO A 61 28.89 -24.76 -21.09
CA PRO A 61 29.16 -25.66 -19.97
C PRO A 61 27.85 -26.12 -19.32
N GLY A 62 27.72 -27.40 -18.94
CA GLY A 62 26.46 -27.92 -18.35
C GLY A 62 26.07 -27.28 -17.01
N ALA A 63 27.02 -26.63 -16.33
CA ALA A 63 26.79 -25.83 -15.14
C ALA A 63 26.57 -24.32 -15.42
N PHE A 64 26.48 -23.91 -16.71
CA PHE A 64 26.22 -22.53 -17.09
C PHE A 64 24.84 -22.08 -16.62
N MET A 65 24.77 -20.92 -15.97
CA MET A 65 23.54 -20.33 -15.47
C MET A 65 23.42 -18.93 -16.07
N SER A 66 22.44 -18.73 -16.95
CA SER A 66 22.20 -17.44 -17.62
C SER A 66 21.95 -16.34 -16.61
N ASP A 67 22.48 -15.14 -16.84
CA ASP A 67 22.22 -13.90 -16.10
C ASP A 67 21.15 -13.01 -16.76
N GLY A 68 20.58 -13.45 -17.88
CA GLY A 68 19.61 -12.70 -18.68
C GLY A 68 20.24 -11.88 -19.80
N LEU A 69 21.57 -11.85 -19.91
CA LEU A 69 22.28 -11.18 -21.00
C LEU A 69 22.64 -12.20 -22.10
N ASP A 70 22.20 -11.93 -23.34
CA ASP A 70 22.62 -12.68 -24.54
C ASP A 70 24.09 -12.34 -24.83
N THR A 71 24.98 -13.15 -24.25
CA THR A 71 26.44 -12.99 -24.31
C THR A 71 27.10 -14.12 -25.10
N THR A 72 26.32 -15.11 -25.53
CA THR A 72 26.85 -16.36 -26.10
C THR A 72 26.51 -16.51 -27.58
N GLY A 73 27.51 -16.27 -28.42
CA GLY A 73 27.37 -16.33 -29.88
C GLY A 73 26.92 -17.71 -30.39
N TRP A 74 26.01 -17.70 -31.36
CA TRP A 74 25.59 -18.89 -32.09
C TRP A 74 26.53 -19.18 -33.26
N SER A 75 26.81 -20.45 -33.49
CA SER A 75 27.43 -20.95 -34.72
C SER A 75 26.35 -21.54 -35.65
N GLU A 76 26.73 -21.94 -36.86
CA GLU A 76 25.85 -22.66 -37.79
C GLU A 76 26.45 -24.01 -38.18
N THR A 77 25.59 -24.96 -38.55
CA THR A 77 25.99 -26.22 -39.19
C THR A 77 26.31 -26.05 -40.68
N ASP A 78 27.18 -26.90 -41.20
CA ASP A 78 27.49 -26.98 -42.63
C ASP A 78 26.34 -27.55 -43.48
N GLU A 79 26.54 -27.63 -44.81
CA GLU A 79 25.56 -28.19 -45.76
C GLU A 79 25.15 -29.65 -45.46
N SER A 80 25.96 -30.38 -44.70
CA SER A 80 25.73 -31.77 -44.27
C SER A 80 25.20 -31.89 -42.82
N GLY A 81 24.86 -30.74 -42.21
CA GLY A 81 24.31 -30.64 -40.86
C GLY A 81 25.34 -30.84 -39.75
N TYR A 82 26.65 -30.76 -40.02
CA TYR A 82 27.69 -30.92 -39.00
C TYR A 82 28.16 -29.59 -38.42
N ALA A 83 28.53 -29.60 -37.15
CA ALA A 83 29.34 -28.56 -36.51
C ALA A 83 30.36 -29.18 -35.54
N SER A 84 31.48 -28.50 -35.34
CA SER A 84 32.57 -28.95 -34.48
C SER A 84 33.02 -27.84 -33.53
N PHE A 85 33.26 -28.18 -32.27
CA PHE A 85 33.71 -27.26 -31.24
C PHE A 85 34.92 -27.83 -30.51
N GLU A 86 36.00 -27.05 -30.45
CA GLU A 86 37.14 -27.33 -29.58
C GLU A 86 36.79 -26.83 -28.17
N LYS A 87 36.89 -27.74 -27.18
CA LYS A 87 36.56 -27.49 -25.77
C LYS A 87 37.50 -28.25 -24.85
N GLU A 88 37.73 -27.68 -23.67
CA GLU A 88 38.40 -28.37 -22.58
C GLU A 88 37.56 -29.55 -22.05
N PRO A 89 38.18 -30.52 -21.36
CA PRO A 89 37.45 -31.63 -20.73
C PRO A 89 36.41 -31.13 -19.70
N GLY A 90 35.15 -31.52 -19.86
CA GLY A 90 34.04 -31.03 -19.04
C GLY A 90 32.68 -31.50 -19.55
N LEU A 91 31.62 -31.28 -18.77
CA LEU A 91 30.25 -31.50 -19.23
C LEU A 91 29.75 -30.26 -19.97
N TYR A 92 29.17 -30.44 -21.14
CA TYR A 92 28.62 -29.39 -21.98
C TYR A 92 27.22 -29.72 -22.47
N THR A 93 26.36 -28.72 -22.53
CA THR A 93 25.03 -28.79 -23.13
C THR A 93 25.09 -28.17 -24.51
N VAL A 94 24.68 -28.93 -25.53
CA VAL A 94 24.60 -28.48 -26.92
C VAL A 94 23.14 -28.21 -27.27
N GLU A 95 22.84 -27.03 -27.79
CA GLU A 95 21.51 -26.61 -28.24
C GLU A 95 21.54 -26.28 -29.73
N ALA A 96 20.63 -26.89 -30.50
CA ALA A 96 20.43 -26.58 -31.92
C ALA A 96 19.00 -26.11 -32.22
N ARG A 97 18.86 -25.19 -33.18
CA ARG A 97 17.64 -24.48 -33.55
C ARG A 97 17.55 -24.25 -35.06
N GLN A 98 16.37 -24.45 -35.62
CA GLN A 98 16.09 -24.05 -37.00
C GLN A 98 14.59 -23.74 -37.20
N VAL A 99 14.24 -23.08 -38.29
CA VAL A 99 12.86 -22.95 -38.77
C VAL A 99 12.71 -23.82 -40.03
N LYS A 100 11.73 -24.72 -40.03
CA LYS A 100 11.34 -25.54 -41.19
C LYS A 100 9.82 -25.47 -41.35
N ASP A 101 9.36 -25.23 -42.56
CA ASP A 101 7.92 -25.11 -42.89
C ASP A 101 7.15 -24.15 -41.97
N SER A 102 7.76 -22.99 -41.68
CA SER A 102 7.29 -21.96 -40.74
C SER A 102 7.12 -22.41 -39.27
N LYS A 103 7.59 -23.60 -38.90
CA LYS A 103 7.67 -24.07 -37.51
C LYS A 103 9.10 -23.93 -36.98
N ALA A 104 9.23 -23.42 -35.75
CA ALA A 104 10.48 -23.47 -35.01
C ALA A 104 10.68 -24.89 -34.45
N VAL A 105 11.86 -25.46 -34.71
CA VAL A 105 12.28 -26.78 -34.24
C VAL A 105 13.61 -26.68 -33.50
N GLY A 106 13.86 -27.60 -32.57
CA GLY A 106 15.09 -27.60 -31.79
C GLY A 106 15.40 -28.94 -31.14
N ALA A 107 16.62 -29.04 -30.61
CA ALA A 107 17.10 -30.18 -29.85
C ALA A 107 18.15 -29.72 -28.83
N VAL A 108 18.22 -30.42 -27.70
CA VAL A 108 19.25 -30.24 -26.67
C VAL A 108 19.84 -31.61 -26.34
N MET A 109 21.14 -31.66 -26.07
CA MET A 109 21.86 -32.88 -25.68
C MET A 109 23.07 -32.51 -24.82
N ASP A 110 23.24 -33.21 -23.71
CA ASP A 110 24.46 -33.12 -22.91
C ASP A 110 25.54 -34.05 -23.46
N LEU A 111 26.76 -33.53 -23.57
CA LEU A 111 27.96 -34.26 -23.98
C LEU A 111 29.09 -34.00 -22.99
N GLN A 112 29.73 -35.07 -22.56
CA GLN A 112 31.01 -34.99 -21.87
C GLN A 112 32.13 -34.77 -22.91
N ALA A 113 32.90 -33.68 -22.82
CA ALA A 113 34.23 -33.61 -23.42
C ALA A 113 35.21 -34.45 -22.58
N GLY A 114 35.91 -35.38 -23.24
CA GLY A 114 36.91 -36.26 -22.63
C GLY A 114 38.34 -35.86 -23.01
N THR A 115 39.21 -36.83 -23.23
CA THR A 115 40.54 -36.67 -23.86
C THR A 115 40.56 -37.28 -25.27
N SER A 116 39.40 -37.38 -25.91
CA SER A 116 39.16 -38.03 -27.19
C SER A 116 37.96 -37.39 -27.87
N ASN A 117 37.95 -37.37 -29.21
CA ASN A 117 36.85 -36.82 -29.99
C ASN A 117 35.52 -37.49 -29.61
N ASN A 118 34.56 -36.68 -29.19
CA ASN A 118 33.23 -37.16 -28.82
C ASN A 118 32.21 -36.64 -29.83
N SER A 119 31.28 -37.52 -30.23
CA SER A 119 30.29 -37.20 -31.24
C SER A 119 28.87 -37.56 -30.80
N GLY A 120 27.91 -36.77 -31.28
CA GLY A 120 26.49 -36.98 -31.01
C GLY A 120 25.61 -36.56 -32.18
N THR A 121 24.33 -36.93 -32.13
CA THR A 121 23.33 -36.55 -33.14
C THR A 121 22.15 -35.88 -32.47
N LEU A 122 21.89 -34.63 -32.84
CA LEU A 122 20.71 -33.86 -32.45
C LEU A 122 19.61 -34.04 -33.49
N ASN A 123 18.46 -34.57 -33.08
CA ASN A 123 17.27 -34.66 -33.94
C ASN A 123 16.31 -33.54 -33.57
N LEU A 124 16.19 -32.53 -34.43
CA LEU A 124 15.32 -31.36 -34.25
C LEU A 124 13.85 -31.79 -34.25
N GLY A 125 13.20 -31.60 -33.09
CA GLY A 125 11.77 -31.84 -32.88
C GLY A 125 10.99 -30.55 -32.68
N GLU A 126 9.67 -30.66 -32.52
CA GLU A 126 8.83 -29.53 -32.13
C GLU A 126 9.20 -29.00 -30.74
N LEU A 127 8.97 -27.71 -30.53
CA LEU A 127 9.26 -27.01 -29.29
C LEU A 127 8.01 -26.94 -28.41
N THR A 128 8.22 -27.10 -27.11
CA THR A 128 7.19 -27.04 -26.07
C THR A 128 7.61 -26.03 -24.99
N THR A 129 6.87 -25.98 -23.88
CA THR A 129 7.10 -25.04 -22.77
C THR A 129 7.09 -25.78 -21.44
N ILE A 130 7.93 -25.39 -20.48
CA ILE A 130 7.70 -25.72 -19.06
C ILE A 130 6.97 -24.54 -18.43
N LYS A 131 5.95 -24.83 -17.63
CA LYS A 131 5.16 -23.82 -16.90
C LYS A 131 5.24 -24.11 -15.42
N GLY A 132 5.03 -23.13 -14.55
CA GLY A 132 4.97 -23.38 -13.11
C GLY A 132 4.63 -22.15 -12.30
N TYR A 133 4.56 -22.32 -10.98
CA TYR A 133 4.31 -21.24 -10.02
C TYR A 133 5.39 -21.23 -8.93
N VAL A 134 5.83 -20.05 -8.54
CA VAL A 134 6.56 -19.78 -7.30
C VAL A 134 5.56 -19.20 -6.31
N ALA A 135 5.59 -19.62 -5.04
CA ALA A 135 4.69 -19.07 -4.04
C ALA A 135 4.84 -17.54 -3.92
N THR A 136 3.73 -16.83 -3.68
CA THR A 136 3.75 -15.36 -3.55
C THR A 136 4.54 -14.90 -2.31
N GLY A 137 5.11 -13.69 -2.37
CA GLY A 137 5.94 -13.14 -1.29
C GLY A 137 7.32 -13.82 -1.12
N GLN A 138 7.70 -14.71 -2.02
CA GLN A 138 9.08 -15.24 -2.10
C GLN A 138 10.07 -14.22 -2.70
N GLY A 139 9.59 -13.05 -3.12
CA GLY A 139 10.37 -11.96 -3.72
C GLY A 139 11.04 -12.31 -5.03
N PRO A 140 11.86 -11.39 -5.58
CA PRO A 140 12.30 -11.45 -6.97
C PRO A 140 13.06 -12.74 -7.21
N SER A 141 12.38 -13.63 -7.94
CA SER A 141 12.79 -14.99 -8.19
C SER A 141 13.20 -15.15 -9.65
N VAL A 142 14.17 -16.02 -9.91
CA VAL A 142 14.66 -16.29 -11.26
C VAL A 142 14.63 -17.79 -11.50
N ILE A 143 14.01 -18.18 -12.61
CA ILE A 143 13.97 -19.54 -13.10
C ILE A 143 14.99 -19.70 -14.23
N ARG A 144 15.84 -20.71 -14.11
CA ARG A 144 16.96 -21.02 -15.00
C ARG A 144 16.98 -22.51 -15.35
N ILE A 145 17.61 -22.85 -16.46
CA ILE A 145 17.97 -24.22 -16.81
C ILE A 145 19.49 -24.28 -17.00
N PRO A 146 20.23 -25.08 -16.20
CA PRO A 146 21.67 -25.24 -16.35
C PRO A 146 22.04 -25.67 -17.77
N GLY A 147 23.13 -25.13 -18.30
CA GLY A 147 23.60 -25.43 -19.65
C GLY A 147 22.84 -24.72 -20.78
N LEU A 148 21.72 -24.03 -20.48
CA LEU A 148 20.98 -23.24 -21.45
C LEU A 148 20.98 -21.76 -21.09
N GLU A 149 20.96 -20.91 -22.12
CA GLU A 149 20.64 -19.50 -21.95
C GLU A 149 19.11 -19.36 -21.77
N ARG A 150 18.65 -19.65 -20.55
CA ARG A 150 17.27 -19.42 -20.10
C ARG A 150 17.30 -18.68 -18.77
N PHE A 151 16.70 -17.50 -18.78
CA PHE A 151 16.49 -16.64 -17.62
C PHE A 151 15.04 -16.18 -17.70
N VAL A 152 14.21 -16.65 -16.76
CA VAL A 152 12.78 -16.32 -16.71
C VAL A 152 12.51 -15.74 -15.34
N VAL A 153 12.01 -14.51 -15.29
CA VAL A 153 11.40 -13.94 -14.08
C VAL A 153 9.92 -14.37 -14.13
N PRO A 154 9.34 -14.89 -13.05
CA PRO A 154 7.90 -15.14 -13.00
C PRO A 154 7.15 -13.81 -13.11
N ASP A 155 5.91 -13.86 -13.59
CA ASP A 155 4.98 -12.75 -13.38
C ASP A 155 4.59 -12.65 -11.90
N SER A 156 3.84 -11.60 -11.58
CA SER A 156 3.49 -11.25 -10.21
C SER A 156 2.57 -12.25 -9.49
N SER A 157 1.90 -13.16 -10.22
CA SER A 157 1.21 -14.31 -9.61
C SER A 157 2.17 -15.44 -9.20
N GLY A 158 3.47 -15.23 -9.41
CA GLY A 158 4.51 -16.25 -9.31
C GLY A 158 4.57 -17.19 -10.52
N TYR A 159 3.71 -16.98 -11.52
CA TYR A 159 3.63 -17.86 -12.69
C TYR A 159 4.77 -17.60 -13.66
N TYR A 160 5.41 -18.67 -14.14
CA TYR A 160 6.46 -18.58 -15.14
C TYR A 160 6.23 -19.53 -16.30
N VAL A 161 6.74 -19.13 -17.48
CA VAL A 161 6.81 -19.96 -18.68
C VAL A 161 8.24 -19.95 -19.19
N ILE A 162 8.90 -21.11 -19.13
CA ILE A 162 10.12 -21.36 -19.90
C ILE A 162 9.69 -21.86 -21.27
N ASP A 163 9.70 -20.96 -22.24
CA ASP A 163 9.26 -21.27 -23.59
C ASP A 163 10.37 -21.88 -24.45
N SER A 164 10.00 -22.30 -25.66
CA SER A 164 10.94 -22.71 -26.68
C SER A 164 11.92 -23.79 -26.19
N LEU A 165 11.43 -24.85 -25.54
CA LEU A 165 12.24 -25.99 -25.08
C LEU A 165 12.00 -27.22 -25.97
N PRO A 166 13.04 -27.97 -26.38
CA PRO A 166 12.85 -29.23 -27.09
C PRO A 166 12.23 -30.29 -26.18
N ALA A 167 11.70 -31.37 -26.78
CA ALA A 167 11.25 -32.55 -26.05
C ALA A 167 12.39 -33.14 -25.19
N GLY A 168 12.23 -33.16 -23.85
CA GLY A 168 13.21 -33.72 -22.92
C GLY A 168 12.91 -33.40 -21.45
N ASP A 169 13.72 -33.94 -20.55
CA ASP A 169 13.70 -33.64 -19.12
C ASP A 169 14.73 -32.57 -18.77
N PHE A 170 14.36 -31.60 -17.93
CA PHE A 170 15.19 -30.47 -17.57
C PHE A 170 15.25 -30.28 -16.05
N SER A 171 16.44 -29.92 -15.55
CA SER A 171 16.61 -29.38 -14.20
C SER A 171 16.24 -27.90 -14.22
N VAL A 172 15.11 -27.56 -13.62
CA VAL A 172 14.62 -26.19 -13.46
C VAL A 172 15.09 -25.66 -12.12
N VAL A 173 16.02 -24.71 -12.13
CA VAL A 173 16.55 -24.08 -10.93
C VAL A 173 15.80 -22.78 -10.68
N ILE A 174 15.17 -22.67 -9.51
CA ILE A 174 14.43 -21.51 -9.04
C ILE A 174 15.22 -20.88 -7.90
N GLU A 175 15.67 -19.64 -8.06
CA GLU A 175 16.48 -18.90 -7.08
C GLU A 175 15.73 -17.65 -6.62
N SER A 176 15.55 -17.46 -5.30
CA SER A 176 15.00 -16.23 -4.74
C SER A 176 16.11 -15.34 -4.19
N ARG A 177 16.04 -14.04 -4.51
CA ARG A 177 16.92 -13.04 -3.90
C ARG A 177 16.53 -12.74 -2.45
N SER A 178 15.22 -12.69 -2.14
CA SER A 178 14.70 -12.26 -0.83
C SER A 178 15.07 -13.18 0.33
N ASN A 179 15.26 -14.49 0.07
CA ASN A 179 15.71 -15.46 1.07
C ASN A 179 17.14 -16.00 0.82
N ARG A 180 17.75 -15.66 -0.33
CA ARG A 180 19.02 -16.21 -0.84
C ARG A 180 19.03 -17.75 -0.93
N GLY A 181 17.88 -18.35 -1.18
CA GLY A 181 17.67 -19.79 -1.35
C GLY A 181 17.48 -20.19 -2.81
N SER A 182 17.72 -21.46 -3.10
CA SER A 182 17.46 -22.06 -4.41
C SER A 182 16.88 -23.46 -4.28
N VAL A 183 15.95 -23.80 -5.18
CA VAL A 183 15.38 -25.15 -5.32
C VAL A 183 15.55 -25.61 -6.76
N THR A 184 15.94 -26.87 -6.94
CA THR A 184 15.98 -27.50 -8.27
C THR A 184 14.82 -28.48 -8.39
N VAL A 185 13.98 -28.31 -9.41
CA VAL A 185 12.87 -29.19 -9.75
C VAL A 185 13.19 -29.92 -11.05
N GLN A 186 12.92 -31.22 -11.12
CA GLN A 186 12.99 -31.96 -12.38
C GLN A 186 11.65 -31.83 -13.12
N ALA A 187 11.67 -31.39 -14.37
CA ALA A 187 10.46 -31.18 -15.16
C ALA A 187 10.66 -31.56 -16.63
N SER A 188 9.77 -32.40 -17.16
CA SER A 188 9.68 -32.70 -18.58
C SER A 188 9.10 -31.51 -19.34
N SER A 189 9.61 -31.23 -20.53
CA SER A 189 9.09 -30.16 -21.38
C SER A 189 7.64 -30.44 -21.81
N GLY A 190 6.75 -29.46 -21.65
CA GLY A 190 5.30 -29.63 -21.76
C GLY A 190 4.59 -29.83 -20.42
N ALA A 191 5.31 -30.02 -19.31
CA ALA A 191 4.73 -30.15 -17.98
C ALA A 191 4.41 -28.80 -17.32
N THR A 192 3.47 -28.84 -16.36
CA THR A 192 3.26 -27.80 -15.36
C THR A 192 3.89 -28.25 -14.04
N VAL A 193 4.88 -27.51 -13.57
CA VAL A 193 5.52 -27.66 -12.26
C VAL A 193 4.54 -27.18 -11.17
N PRO A 194 4.30 -27.98 -10.11
CA PRO A 194 3.53 -27.54 -8.94
C PRO A 194 4.11 -26.30 -8.29
N GLU A 195 3.32 -25.59 -7.48
CA GLU A 195 3.80 -24.41 -6.75
C GLU A 195 5.03 -24.73 -5.88
N VAL A 196 6.07 -23.90 -5.99
CA VAL A 196 7.32 -24.05 -5.24
C VAL A 196 7.45 -22.94 -4.21
N SER A 197 7.59 -23.31 -2.93
CA SER A 197 8.00 -22.41 -1.86
C SER A 197 9.50 -22.58 -1.58
N LEU A 198 10.20 -21.46 -1.38
CA LEU A 198 11.64 -21.40 -1.11
C LEU A 198 11.92 -21.14 0.40
N GLY A 199 10.88 -21.11 1.23
CA GLY A 199 10.94 -20.91 2.68
C GLY A 199 10.41 -19.55 3.15
N ALA A 200 10.75 -19.15 4.38
CA ALA A 200 10.42 -17.81 4.87
C ALA A 200 11.32 -16.75 4.21
N PRO A 201 10.78 -15.62 3.71
CA PRO A 201 11.59 -14.53 3.17
C PRO A 201 12.50 -13.93 4.26
N ARG A 202 13.70 -13.48 3.88
CA ARG A 202 14.66 -12.76 4.77
C ARG A 202 14.66 -11.24 4.53
N GLY A 203 13.66 -10.76 3.80
CA GLY A 203 13.43 -9.33 3.61
C GLY A 203 11.95 -9.01 3.71
N PHE A 204 11.67 -7.84 4.26
CA PHE A 204 10.34 -7.27 4.35
C PHE A 204 9.90 -6.77 2.97
N ALA A 205 8.78 -7.26 2.45
CA ALA A 205 8.17 -6.74 1.23
C ALA A 205 7.75 -5.29 1.48
N VAL A 206 8.28 -4.35 0.72
CA VAL A 206 7.87 -2.94 0.80
C VAL A 206 6.65 -2.73 -0.09
N GLU A 207 6.75 -3.21 -1.33
CA GLU A 207 5.68 -3.18 -2.33
C GLU A 207 5.93 -4.28 -3.35
N ASN A 208 4.88 -4.99 -3.74
CA ASN A 208 4.89 -5.97 -4.82
C ASN A 208 4.01 -5.55 -6.01
N PHE A 209 3.40 -4.37 -5.94
CA PHE A 209 2.52 -3.77 -6.96
C PHE A 209 1.21 -4.53 -7.25
N GLU A 210 0.93 -5.62 -6.54
CA GLU A 210 -0.27 -6.45 -6.76
C GLU A 210 -1.47 -6.09 -5.88
N SER A 211 -1.24 -5.34 -4.79
CA SER A 211 -2.34 -4.90 -3.93
C SER A 211 -3.19 -3.80 -4.58
N PHE A 212 -2.60 -3.04 -5.52
CA PHE A 212 -3.12 -1.78 -6.07
C PHE A 212 -3.63 -0.80 -4.99
N SER A 213 -3.20 -0.95 -3.73
CA SER A 213 -3.81 -0.29 -2.57
C SER A 213 -3.34 1.15 -2.33
N GLY A 214 -2.34 1.61 -3.09
CA GLY A 214 -1.69 2.90 -2.87
C GLY A 214 -0.95 3.00 -1.53
N ARG A 215 -0.67 1.87 -0.87
CA ARG A 215 0.02 1.78 0.42
C ARG A 215 1.11 0.71 0.34
N SER A 216 2.35 1.13 0.57
CA SER A 216 3.44 0.21 0.87
C SER A 216 3.18 -0.50 2.20
N ALA A 217 3.70 -1.71 2.34
CA ALA A 217 3.59 -2.43 3.59
C ALA A 217 4.37 -1.75 4.74
N THR A 218 5.39 -0.92 4.44
CA THR A 218 6.22 -0.28 5.48
C THR A 218 5.43 0.66 6.38
N GLY A 219 4.64 1.59 5.85
CA GLY A 219 3.80 2.45 6.69
C GLY A 219 2.45 1.83 7.10
N SER A 220 2.09 0.61 6.65
CA SER A 220 1.06 -0.14 7.37
C SER A 220 1.47 -0.43 8.83
N ILE A 221 2.78 -0.28 9.11
CA ILE A 221 3.41 -0.36 10.43
C ILE A 221 3.89 1.02 10.91
N LEU A 222 4.47 1.84 10.02
CA LEU A 222 5.10 3.13 10.34
C LEU A 222 4.25 4.40 10.05
N GLY A 223 3.03 4.28 9.49
CA GLY A 223 2.14 5.36 9.00
C GLY A 223 2.31 5.72 7.50
N ASP A 224 1.59 5.08 6.57
CA ASP A 224 1.82 5.17 5.09
C ASP A 224 0.91 6.14 4.29
N GLY A 225 1.31 6.65 3.11
CA GLY A 225 2.42 6.20 2.25
C GLY A 225 2.68 7.05 0.99
N TRP A 226 3.28 6.40 -0.02
CA TRP A 226 3.62 6.86 -1.39
C TRP A 226 2.65 7.84 -2.08
N TRP A 227 3.05 8.70 -3.04
CA TRP A 227 4.35 9.29 -3.47
C TRP A 227 3.98 10.76 -3.79
N TYR A 228 3.60 11.57 -2.82
CA TYR A 228 3.11 12.93 -3.11
C TYR A 228 4.28 13.83 -3.64
N THR A 229 4.37 14.08 -4.96
CA THR A 229 5.19 15.18 -5.55
C THR A 229 4.36 16.46 -5.71
N LEU A 230 4.89 17.54 -6.29
CA LEU A 230 4.10 18.70 -6.74
C LEU A 230 4.25 18.94 -8.25
N ASP A 231 3.24 19.54 -8.88
CA ASP A 231 3.32 19.99 -10.27
C ASP A 231 4.23 21.22 -10.47
N ALA A 232 4.61 21.51 -11.72
CA ALA A 232 5.62 22.51 -12.04
C ALA A 232 5.23 23.96 -11.72
N ASP A 233 3.92 24.23 -11.54
CA ASP A 233 3.39 25.53 -11.13
C ASP A 233 3.20 25.63 -9.60
N GLY A 234 3.62 24.60 -8.84
CA GLY A 234 3.61 24.60 -7.38
C GLY A 234 2.21 24.63 -6.78
N LYS A 235 1.21 24.13 -7.51
CA LYS A 235 -0.18 24.12 -7.06
C LYS A 235 -0.60 22.79 -6.48
N ASN A 236 -0.28 21.65 -7.11
CA ASN A 236 -0.97 20.37 -6.82
C ASN A 236 -0.08 19.26 -6.26
N LEU A 237 -0.43 18.61 -5.14
CA LEU A 237 0.23 17.37 -4.68
C LEU A 237 -0.10 16.19 -5.59
N MET A 238 0.83 15.24 -5.74
CA MET A 238 0.76 14.18 -6.76
C MET A 238 1.45 12.85 -6.39
N PRO A 239 0.80 11.91 -5.66
CA PRO A 239 1.00 10.47 -5.82
C PRO A 239 0.82 10.14 -7.28
N LEU A 240 1.84 9.50 -7.84
CA LEU A 240 2.36 9.96 -9.12
C LEU A 240 1.72 9.22 -10.29
N TRP A 241 0.39 9.13 -10.29
CA TRP A 241 -0.43 8.17 -11.03
C TRP A 241 -1.61 8.83 -11.82
N ASP A 242 -1.34 9.97 -12.47
CA ASP A 242 -2.20 10.69 -13.46
C ASP A 242 -2.39 9.89 -14.79
N GLU A 243 -3.18 10.29 -15.80
CA GLU A 243 -3.09 9.77 -17.20
C GLU A 243 -2.07 10.58 -18.06
N THR A 244 -1.16 11.32 -17.41
CA THR A 244 0.25 11.31 -17.87
C THR A 244 1.02 10.04 -17.43
N LEU A 245 0.40 9.12 -16.66
CA LEU A 245 1.13 8.13 -15.83
C LEU A 245 0.49 6.78 -15.39
N THR A 246 -0.83 6.48 -15.41
CA THR A 246 -1.42 5.27 -14.74
C THR A 246 -2.75 4.77 -15.31
N ARG A 247 -3.52 5.57 -16.03
CA ARG A 247 -4.00 5.04 -17.31
C ARG A 247 -3.05 5.59 -18.36
N ALA A 248 -2.50 4.76 -19.26
CA ALA A 248 -2.88 3.39 -19.61
C ALA A 248 -2.35 2.21 -18.73
N TYR A 249 -1.85 2.39 -17.50
CA TYR A 249 -1.31 1.32 -16.62
C TYR A 249 -2.40 0.42 -16.00
N SER A 250 -3.01 -0.41 -16.84
CA SER A 250 -3.11 -1.87 -16.66
C SER A 250 -4.26 -2.37 -17.53
N GLY A 251 -3.94 -2.86 -18.73
CA GLY A 251 -4.95 -3.38 -19.67
C GLY A 251 -4.71 -3.11 -21.16
N SER A 252 -3.64 -2.40 -21.53
CA SER A 252 -3.26 -2.21 -22.95
C SER A 252 -1.89 -2.81 -23.27
N ALA A 253 -1.69 -3.16 -24.54
CA ALA A 253 -0.62 -4.07 -24.97
C ALA A 253 0.80 -3.52 -24.72
N GLY A 254 1.54 -4.16 -23.80
CA GLY A 254 2.96 -3.89 -23.55
C GLY A 254 3.36 -3.87 -22.06
N CYS A 255 2.39 -3.65 -21.17
CA CYS A 255 2.57 -3.75 -19.73
C CYS A 255 2.22 -5.17 -19.26
N ALA A 256 3.19 -5.86 -18.68
CA ALA A 256 3.01 -7.10 -17.94
C ALA A 256 3.66 -6.88 -16.57
N SER A 257 2.89 -7.14 -15.50
CA SER A 257 3.24 -7.14 -14.06
C SER A 257 4.36 -6.19 -13.64
N GLY A 258 4.01 -5.12 -12.93
CA GLY A 258 4.95 -4.13 -12.37
C GLY A 258 4.64 -2.68 -12.73
N GLY A 259 5.03 -1.77 -11.83
CA GLY A 259 4.90 -0.33 -12.01
C GLY A 259 5.78 0.18 -13.15
N CYS A 260 5.18 0.75 -14.19
CA CYS A 260 5.90 1.32 -15.33
C CYS A 260 6.37 2.77 -15.05
N ALA A 261 7.24 3.33 -15.88
CA ALA A 261 7.57 4.76 -15.88
C ALA A 261 8.16 5.20 -17.23
N ARG A 262 7.66 6.32 -17.76
CA ARG A 262 8.24 7.07 -18.89
C ARG A 262 8.34 8.55 -18.54
N THR A 263 9.15 8.88 -17.54
CA THR A 263 9.22 10.24 -16.99
C THR A 263 10.66 10.71 -16.79
N THR A 264 10.83 12.03 -16.73
CA THR A 264 11.99 12.67 -16.09
C THR A 264 11.72 12.73 -14.59
N GLY A 265 12.33 11.88 -13.77
CA GLY A 265 12.11 11.98 -12.32
C GLY A 265 12.63 10.84 -11.46
N ARG A 266 12.33 10.99 -10.16
CA ARG A 266 12.76 10.17 -9.03
C ARG A 266 11.55 9.44 -8.44
N LEU A 267 11.45 8.14 -8.71
CA LEU A 267 10.46 7.20 -8.21
C LEU A 267 10.89 6.71 -6.82
N GLY A 268 10.06 6.68 -5.77
CA GLY A 268 10.60 6.24 -4.47
C GLY A 268 9.69 6.10 -3.26
N PHE A 269 10.16 5.26 -2.32
CA PHE A 269 9.40 4.77 -1.16
C PHE A 269 9.56 5.65 0.07
N LEU A 270 8.52 6.38 0.49
CA LEU A 270 8.45 6.78 1.90
C LEU A 270 8.47 5.53 2.78
N LEU A 271 9.28 5.53 3.83
CA LEU A 271 9.10 4.59 4.94
C LEU A 271 8.33 5.35 6.01
N GLY A 272 7.03 5.08 6.15
CA GLY A 272 6.22 5.77 7.14
C GLY A 272 6.03 7.27 6.87
N VAL A 273 5.91 8.04 7.96
CA VAL A 273 5.45 9.43 7.91
C VAL A 273 6.47 10.37 7.26
N TYR A 274 6.00 11.25 6.37
CA TYR A 274 6.80 12.29 5.74
C TYR A 274 7.58 13.13 6.78
N LYS A 275 8.85 13.46 6.47
CA LYS A 275 9.83 14.12 7.37
C LYS A 275 10.17 13.34 8.66
N THR A 276 9.83 12.05 8.78
CA THR A 276 10.30 11.17 9.87
C THR A 276 11.48 10.32 9.42
N ASP A 277 12.57 10.36 10.19
CA ASP A 277 13.82 9.65 9.90
C ASP A 277 13.92 8.37 10.75
N TYR A 278 13.92 7.19 10.13
CA TYR A 278 13.96 5.91 10.84
C TYR A 278 15.38 5.33 10.86
N GLU A 279 15.92 5.04 12.05
CA GLU A 279 17.17 4.28 12.19
C GLU A 279 16.89 2.78 12.00
N LEU A 280 17.37 2.19 10.90
CA LEU A 280 17.16 0.78 10.56
C LEU A 280 18.48 -0.01 10.64
N PRO A 281 18.97 -0.34 11.84
CA PRO A 281 20.32 -0.89 12.03
C PRO A 281 20.53 -2.31 11.48
N SER A 282 19.46 -3.05 11.18
CA SER A 282 19.53 -4.39 10.58
C SER A 282 19.31 -4.41 9.06
N LEU A 283 19.01 -3.27 8.43
CA LEU A 283 18.84 -3.16 6.98
C LEU A 283 20.18 -3.44 6.27
N ASP A 284 20.26 -4.58 5.57
CA ASP A 284 21.50 -5.07 4.94
C ASP A 284 21.52 -4.92 3.42
N SER A 285 20.36 -4.90 2.78
CA SER A 285 20.24 -4.86 1.32
C SER A 285 18.89 -4.35 0.84
N LEU A 286 18.88 -3.79 -0.38
CA LEU A 286 17.68 -3.47 -1.15
C LEU A 286 17.55 -4.45 -2.30
N MET A 287 16.38 -5.05 -2.47
CA MET A 287 16.09 -6.05 -3.49
C MET A 287 14.89 -5.63 -4.31
N PHE A 288 14.96 -5.74 -5.64
CA PHE A 288 13.88 -5.37 -6.54
C PHE A 288 14.05 -6.03 -7.91
N SER A 289 12.95 -6.23 -8.64
CA SER A 289 12.98 -6.53 -10.08
C SER A 289 12.90 -5.23 -10.87
N ALA A 290 13.67 -5.11 -11.96
CA ALA A 290 13.53 -4.00 -12.89
C ALA A 290 13.83 -4.38 -14.34
N ARG A 291 13.28 -3.60 -15.27
CA ARG A 291 13.73 -3.48 -16.67
C ARG A 291 13.67 -2.02 -17.10
N GLY A 292 14.36 -1.67 -18.18
CA GLY A 292 14.35 -0.29 -18.66
C GLY A 292 15.44 0.02 -19.69
N SER A 293 15.93 1.26 -19.62
CA SER A 293 17.04 1.75 -20.43
C SER A 293 17.88 2.75 -19.66
N GLY A 294 19.16 2.87 -20.04
CA GLY A 294 20.09 3.80 -19.40
C GLY A 294 20.45 3.38 -17.98
N LYS A 295 20.75 4.37 -17.14
CA LYS A 295 21.24 4.18 -15.77
C LYS A 295 20.15 4.40 -14.75
N LEU A 296 20.09 3.51 -13.77
CA LEU A 296 19.29 3.66 -12.55
C LEU A 296 20.21 4.04 -11.39
N GLN A 297 19.95 5.19 -10.79
CA GLN A 297 20.46 5.57 -9.48
C GLN A 297 19.44 5.15 -8.42
N VAL A 298 19.83 4.27 -7.50
CA VAL A 298 19.01 3.82 -6.37
C VAL A 298 19.55 4.42 -5.08
N SER A 299 18.72 4.94 -4.19
CA SER A 299 19.17 5.59 -2.95
C SER A 299 18.33 5.23 -1.74
N PHE A 300 18.93 5.28 -0.54
CA PHE A 300 18.22 5.47 0.72
C PHE A 300 18.45 6.91 1.17
N ALA A 301 17.40 7.70 1.36
CA ALA A 301 17.47 9.13 1.67
C ALA A 301 16.71 9.48 2.95
N TYR A 302 17.09 10.59 3.58
CA TYR A 302 16.47 11.14 4.78
C TYR A 302 16.66 12.68 4.88
N GLY A 303 15.86 13.34 5.73
CA GLY A 303 15.76 14.80 5.81
C GLY A 303 15.00 15.47 4.66
N ASP A 304 14.90 16.82 4.69
CA ASP A 304 14.17 17.60 3.68
C ASP A 304 14.86 17.55 2.30
N ALA A 305 14.03 17.48 1.26
CA ALA A 305 14.48 17.61 -0.12
C ALA A 305 15.18 18.96 -0.38
N ASP A 306 16.08 18.96 -1.37
CA ASP A 306 16.76 20.13 -1.96
C ASP A 306 17.62 21.03 -1.06
N SER A 307 17.62 20.85 0.27
CA SER A 307 18.34 21.75 1.19
C SER A 307 19.25 21.07 2.23
N VAL A 308 18.84 19.93 2.81
CA VAL A 308 19.63 19.20 3.83
C VAL A 308 19.69 17.68 3.60
N GLU A 309 19.17 17.22 2.46
CA GLU A 309 19.05 15.79 2.12
C GLU A 309 20.38 15.04 2.29
N SER A 310 20.29 13.89 2.95
CA SER A 310 21.41 13.00 3.24
C SER A 310 21.01 11.56 2.98
N GLY A 311 21.97 10.68 2.72
CA GLY A 311 21.65 9.29 2.41
C GLY A 311 22.79 8.45 1.88
N PHE A 312 22.43 7.32 1.27
CA PHE A 312 23.30 6.38 0.58
C PHE A 312 22.78 6.12 -0.83
N THR A 313 23.65 5.99 -1.82
CA THR A 313 23.26 5.84 -3.23
C THR A 313 24.13 4.84 -3.99
N TYR A 314 23.55 4.17 -4.99
CA TYR A 314 24.18 3.18 -5.86
C TYR A 314 23.72 3.40 -7.30
N GLU A 315 24.60 3.17 -8.28
CA GLU A 315 24.28 3.34 -9.69
C GLU A 315 24.48 2.02 -10.44
N LEU A 316 23.53 1.64 -11.28
CA LEU A 316 23.57 0.45 -12.13
C LEU A 316 23.02 0.71 -13.54
N GLU A 317 23.43 -0.12 -14.49
CA GLU A 317 22.87 -0.13 -15.84
C GLU A 317 21.59 -0.98 -15.88
N LEU A 318 20.51 -0.44 -16.46
CA LEU A 318 19.24 -1.15 -16.60
C LEU A 318 19.27 -2.13 -17.78
N SER A 319 18.86 -3.37 -17.51
CA SER A 319 18.62 -4.35 -18.57
C SER A 319 17.31 -4.04 -19.31
N LYS A 320 17.29 -4.33 -20.61
CA LYS A 320 16.08 -4.21 -21.45
C LYS A 320 15.07 -5.33 -21.20
N VAL A 321 15.51 -6.42 -20.57
CA VAL A 321 14.65 -7.52 -20.11
C VAL A 321 14.52 -7.45 -18.59
N TRP A 322 13.47 -8.08 -18.04
CA TRP A 322 13.28 -8.16 -16.58
C TRP A 322 14.49 -8.83 -15.93
N GLN A 323 15.06 -8.16 -14.93
CA GLN A 323 16.21 -8.63 -14.17
C GLN A 323 16.00 -8.32 -12.67
N GLY A 324 16.29 -9.29 -11.82
CA GLY A 324 16.33 -9.10 -10.36
C GLY A 324 17.66 -8.50 -9.91
N TYR A 325 17.59 -7.43 -9.13
CA TYR A 325 18.70 -6.71 -8.52
C TYR A 325 18.71 -6.92 -7.00
N SER A 326 19.92 -6.95 -6.42
CA SER A 326 20.14 -7.00 -4.98
C SER A 326 21.38 -6.17 -4.68
N ILE A 327 21.17 -5.04 -4.00
CA ILE A 327 22.21 -4.06 -3.68
C ILE A 327 22.46 -4.14 -2.18
N ALA A 328 23.68 -4.49 -1.75
CA ALA A 328 24.02 -4.42 -0.33
C ALA A 328 24.17 -2.96 0.10
N VAL A 329 23.63 -2.60 1.26
CA VAL A 329 23.74 -1.24 1.82
C VAL A 329 25.21 -0.85 2.03
N ALA A 330 26.07 -1.82 2.35
CA ALA A 330 27.51 -1.64 2.51
C ALA A 330 28.24 -1.25 1.20
N ASP A 331 27.66 -1.54 0.02
CA ASP A 331 28.21 -1.17 -1.28
C ASP A 331 27.70 0.20 -1.77
N MET A 332 26.70 0.78 -1.09
CA MET A 332 26.16 2.09 -1.39
C MET A 332 27.10 3.21 -0.89
N LYS A 333 27.19 4.29 -1.66
CA LYS A 333 28.06 5.45 -1.36
C LYS A 333 27.27 6.50 -0.58
N PRO A 334 27.79 7.04 0.55
CA PRO A 334 27.12 8.11 1.27
C PRO A 334 27.11 9.43 0.50
N TYR A 335 26.07 10.24 0.71
CA TYR A 335 25.98 11.63 0.25
C TYR A 335 25.33 12.52 1.31
N GLY A 336 25.43 13.85 1.12
CA GLY A 336 25.00 14.83 2.12
C GLY A 336 25.82 14.72 3.41
N MET A 337 25.16 14.62 4.56
CA MET A 337 25.78 14.47 5.88
C MET A 337 25.81 13.03 6.41
N ALA A 338 25.48 12.02 5.58
CA ALA A 338 25.50 10.61 5.98
C ALA A 338 26.93 10.15 6.36
N LYS A 339 27.09 9.57 7.55
CA LYS A 339 28.41 9.23 8.13
C LYS A 339 28.65 7.75 8.46
N SER A 340 27.61 6.97 8.79
CA SER A 340 27.73 5.53 9.05
C SER A 340 26.42 4.80 9.38
N LYS A 341 25.45 5.47 10.00
CA LYS A 341 24.14 4.87 10.33
C LYS A 341 23.24 4.81 9.10
N VAL A 342 22.50 3.72 8.95
CA VAL A 342 21.41 3.57 7.97
C VAL A 342 20.17 4.26 8.53
N VAL A 343 20.07 5.56 8.25
CA VAL A 343 18.88 6.36 8.50
C VAL A 343 18.12 6.45 7.18
N VAL A 344 16.82 6.19 7.22
CA VAL A 344 15.98 6.15 6.02
C VAL A 344 14.62 6.78 6.31
N SER A 345 14.23 7.75 5.50
CA SER A 345 12.82 8.16 5.34
C SER A 345 12.30 7.86 3.93
N ARG A 346 13.21 7.60 2.97
CA ARG A 346 12.95 7.44 1.53
C ARG A 346 13.81 6.35 0.88
N ILE A 347 13.28 5.62 -0.12
CA ILE A 347 14.03 4.73 -1.03
C ILE A 347 13.82 5.18 -2.48
N ASP A 348 14.82 5.75 -3.12
CA ASP A 348 14.67 6.39 -4.43
C ASP A 348 15.22 5.56 -5.58
N PHE A 349 14.65 5.76 -6.76
CA PHE A 349 14.91 5.10 -8.04
C PHE A 349 14.83 6.18 -9.13
N ASN A 350 15.98 6.65 -9.61
CA ASN A 350 16.10 7.82 -10.47
C ASN A 350 16.75 7.44 -11.80
N VAL A 351 16.17 7.87 -12.93
CA VAL A 351 16.65 7.55 -14.28
C VAL A 351 16.85 8.80 -15.13
N GLY A 352 17.66 8.66 -16.20
CA GLY A 352 18.00 9.75 -17.11
C GLY A 352 16.80 10.31 -17.87
N LYS A 353 16.94 11.54 -18.38
CA LYS A 353 15.90 12.17 -19.20
C LYS A 353 15.69 11.41 -20.51
N GLY A 354 14.52 10.79 -20.65
CA GLY A 354 14.14 10.00 -21.82
C GLY A 354 14.45 8.51 -21.69
N ASP A 355 15.01 8.08 -20.56
CA ASP A 355 15.12 6.68 -20.19
C ASP A 355 13.77 6.12 -19.73
N THR A 356 13.73 4.80 -19.58
CA THR A 356 12.54 4.07 -19.13
C THR A 356 12.89 3.22 -17.92
N LEU A 357 11.94 3.09 -17.00
CA LEU A 357 12.05 2.22 -15.85
C LEU A 357 10.73 1.46 -15.68
N PHE A 358 10.83 0.20 -15.32
CA PHE A 358 9.75 -0.62 -14.82
C PHE A 358 10.28 -1.26 -13.55
N LEU A 359 9.54 -1.15 -12.45
CA LEU A 359 9.87 -1.79 -11.17
C LEU A 359 8.83 -2.87 -10.85
N ASP A 360 9.29 -3.89 -10.15
CA ASP A 360 8.46 -4.88 -9.51
C ASP A 360 9.13 -5.36 -8.22
N ASP A 361 8.37 -5.97 -7.31
CA ASP A 361 8.86 -6.88 -6.28
C ASP A 361 9.97 -6.25 -5.37
N VAL A 362 9.68 -5.15 -4.66
CA VAL A 362 10.64 -4.38 -3.83
C VAL A 362 10.65 -4.83 -2.36
N TYR A 363 11.84 -5.19 -1.84
CA TYR A 363 12.04 -5.73 -0.49
C TYR A 363 13.26 -5.11 0.23
N LEU A 364 13.16 -4.96 1.55
CA LEU A 364 14.24 -4.57 2.47
C LEU A 364 14.83 -5.81 3.15
N GLY A 365 16.07 -6.18 2.80
CA GLY A 365 16.80 -7.31 3.39
C GLY A 365 17.28 -7.02 4.81
N GLY A 366 17.21 -8.02 5.69
CA GLY A 366 17.60 -7.88 7.11
C GLY A 366 16.57 -7.11 7.97
N ILE A 367 15.46 -6.69 7.37
CA ILE A 367 14.31 -6.11 8.06
C ILE A 367 13.18 -7.15 8.10
N ASP A 368 12.54 -7.26 9.26
CA ASP A 368 11.28 -7.95 9.45
C ASP A 368 10.23 -7.00 10.05
N LYS A 369 8.98 -7.47 10.16
CA LYS A 369 7.89 -6.67 10.73
C LYS A 369 8.21 -6.20 12.16
N THR A 370 8.76 -7.06 13.02
CA THR A 370 9.09 -6.72 14.41
C THR A 370 10.15 -5.61 14.51
N SER A 371 11.10 -5.57 13.57
CA SER A 371 12.09 -4.50 13.47
C SER A 371 11.43 -3.17 13.13
N LEU A 372 10.47 -3.16 12.21
CA LEU A 372 9.68 -1.96 11.87
C LEU A 372 8.76 -1.54 13.03
N ASP A 373 8.02 -2.48 13.64
CA ASP A 373 7.15 -2.22 14.80
C ASP A 373 7.94 -1.54 15.95
N SER A 374 9.24 -1.85 16.09
CA SER A 374 10.11 -1.27 17.13
C SER A 374 10.54 0.19 16.90
N VAL A 375 10.43 0.68 15.67
CA VAL A 375 10.78 2.07 15.28
C VAL A 375 9.56 2.89 14.83
N ALA A 376 8.37 2.28 14.83
CA ALA A 376 7.11 3.02 14.68
C ALA A 376 6.99 4.09 15.77
N THR A 377 6.54 5.29 15.40
CA THR A 377 6.15 6.35 16.34
C THR A 377 5.24 5.74 17.39
N PRO A 378 5.46 5.95 18.71
CA PRO A 378 4.89 5.06 19.72
C PRO A 378 3.36 4.97 19.59
N HIS A 379 2.87 3.81 19.17
CA HIS A 379 1.45 3.47 19.28
C HIS A 379 0.98 3.86 20.69
N GLN A 380 -0.17 4.53 20.79
CA GLN A 380 -0.69 4.98 22.08
C GLN A 380 -0.59 3.84 23.09
N LYS A 381 0.20 4.05 24.15
CA LYS A 381 0.25 3.11 25.25
C LYS A 381 -1.13 3.10 25.88
N GLU A 382 -1.83 1.98 25.78
CA GLU A 382 -3.10 1.78 26.49
C GLU A 382 -2.94 2.22 27.94
N VAL A 383 -3.71 3.25 28.32
CA VAL A 383 -3.59 3.88 29.64
C VAL A 383 -4.10 2.90 30.69
N SER A 384 -3.19 2.15 31.31
CA SER A 384 -3.53 1.03 32.22
C SER A 384 -4.43 1.40 33.40
N VAL A 385 -4.50 2.69 33.80
CA VAL A 385 -5.40 3.20 34.83
C VAL A 385 -5.85 4.61 34.47
N TYR A 386 -7.16 4.85 34.33
CA TYR A 386 -7.69 6.21 34.21
C TYR A 386 -7.52 6.99 35.52
N SER A 387 -7.10 8.24 35.41
CA SER A 387 -7.15 9.18 36.54
C SER A 387 -8.60 9.48 36.89
N LYS A 388 -8.86 9.75 38.18
CA LYS A 388 -10.14 10.34 38.64
C LYS A 388 -10.15 11.87 38.58
N ASP A 389 -9.08 12.46 38.05
CA ASP A 389 -8.92 13.89 37.82
C ASP A 389 -9.56 14.31 36.48
N TRP A 390 -10.16 15.49 36.47
CA TRP A 390 -10.82 16.08 35.29
C TRP A 390 -9.86 16.81 34.36
N ALA A 391 -8.59 17.00 34.72
CA ALA A 391 -7.61 17.75 33.92
C ALA A 391 -7.53 17.32 32.42
N ALA A 392 -7.72 16.04 32.10
CA ALA A 392 -7.72 15.54 30.71
C ALA A 392 -9.05 15.79 29.95
N HIS A 393 -10.15 16.01 30.68
CA HIS A 393 -11.42 16.50 30.14
C HIS A 393 -11.39 18.02 29.97
N ASP A 394 -10.89 18.75 30.97
CA ASP A 394 -10.74 20.21 30.91
C ASP A 394 -9.79 20.63 29.76
N ALA A 395 -8.73 19.86 29.50
CA ALA A 395 -7.86 20.03 28.33
C ALA A 395 -8.62 19.81 27.01
N LEU A 396 -9.42 18.74 26.91
CA LEU A 396 -10.25 18.45 25.74
C LEU A 396 -11.23 19.60 25.44
N LEU A 397 -11.86 20.19 26.47
CA LEU A 397 -12.78 21.33 26.30
C LEU A 397 -12.10 22.60 25.76
N ALA A 398 -10.77 22.73 25.90
CA ALA A 398 -10.05 23.86 25.34
C ALA A 398 -9.98 23.80 23.80
N GLU A 399 -9.90 22.59 23.24
CA GLU A 399 -9.69 22.31 21.81
C GLU A 399 -10.94 22.57 20.95
N VAL A 400 -12.16 22.51 21.53
CA VAL A 400 -13.44 22.75 20.83
C VAL A 400 -13.36 24.00 19.94
N GLN A 401 -13.74 23.92 18.67
CA GLN A 401 -13.98 25.08 17.81
C GLN A 401 -15.40 25.04 17.22
N GLY A 402 -15.68 25.88 16.22
CA GLY A 402 -16.94 25.87 15.49
C GLY A 402 -18.16 26.31 16.32
N TYR A 403 -19.36 26.01 15.80
CA TYR A 403 -20.61 26.30 16.51
C TYR A 403 -20.80 25.49 17.80
N ALA A 404 -20.04 24.42 18.03
CA ALA A 404 -20.08 23.68 19.29
C ALA A 404 -19.32 24.39 20.43
N LYS A 405 -18.61 25.50 20.17
CA LYS A 405 -17.87 26.24 21.22
C LYS A 405 -18.79 26.59 22.39
N GLY A 406 -18.43 26.13 23.58
CA GLY A 406 -19.26 26.23 24.79
C GLY A 406 -19.91 24.90 25.22
N VAL A 407 -19.80 23.84 24.41
CA VAL A 407 -20.06 22.48 24.86
C VAL A 407 -19.14 22.12 26.03
N ARG A 408 -19.68 21.38 27.00
CA ARG A 408 -19.01 20.87 28.21
C ARG A 408 -19.21 19.36 28.39
N GLY A 409 -20.11 18.73 27.64
CA GLY A 409 -20.39 17.30 27.71
C GLY A 409 -20.62 16.80 29.14
N GLY A 410 -19.82 15.82 29.54
CA GLY A 410 -19.86 15.19 30.87
C GLY A 410 -19.58 16.11 32.05
N ALA A 411 -18.93 17.26 31.86
CA ALA A 411 -18.70 18.23 32.95
C ALA A 411 -19.98 18.92 33.43
N GLY A 412 -21.05 18.89 32.61
CA GLY A 412 -22.36 19.47 32.90
C GLY A 412 -22.52 20.94 32.48
N PRO A 413 -23.73 21.50 32.63
CA PRO A 413 -23.99 22.91 32.32
C PRO A 413 -23.22 23.85 33.24
N ILE A 414 -22.99 25.09 32.78
CA ILE A 414 -22.55 26.19 33.66
C ILE A 414 -23.69 26.49 34.65
N ASP A 415 -23.37 26.73 35.92
CA ASP A 415 -24.40 27.01 36.92
C ASP A 415 -24.99 28.43 36.78
N SER A 416 -26.07 28.70 37.54
CA SER A 416 -26.78 29.98 37.50
C SER A 416 -25.97 31.19 38.01
N THR A 417 -24.77 30.97 38.56
CA THR A 417 -23.84 32.02 38.99
C THR A 417 -22.75 32.31 37.95
N GLY A 418 -22.66 31.50 36.88
CA GLY A 418 -21.62 31.59 35.85
C GLY A 418 -20.38 30.73 36.16
N ASP A 419 -20.40 29.95 37.24
CA ASP A 419 -19.27 29.12 37.64
C ASP A 419 -19.24 27.81 36.82
N ALA A 420 -18.14 27.62 36.08
CA ALA A 420 -17.90 26.44 35.26
C ALA A 420 -17.32 25.26 36.09
N LYS A 421 -17.92 24.96 37.25
CA LYS A 421 -17.50 23.78 38.04
C LYS A 421 -17.88 22.49 37.32
N ASN A 422 -17.05 21.46 37.43
CA ASN A 422 -17.38 20.13 36.91
C ASN A 422 -18.28 19.45 37.93
N ILE A 423 -19.55 19.25 37.54
CA ILE A 423 -20.60 18.68 38.40
C ILE A 423 -20.97 17.24 38.02
N GLY A 424 -20.31 16.70 36.98
CA GLY A 424 -20.55 15.35 36.50
C GLY A 424 -19.84 14.26 37.28
N GLU A 425 -20.24 13.03 37.00
CA GLU A 425 -19.57 11.81 37.47
C GLU A 425 -18.78 11.13 36.34
N ILE A 426 -17.82 10.30 36.71
CA ILE A 426 -17.08 9.44 35.76
C ILE A 426 -17.75 8.06 35.77
N CYS A 427 -18.15 7.57 34.59
CA CYS A 427 -18.69 6.23 34.40
C CYS A 427 -17.71 5.42 33.54
N ILE A 428 -17.14 4.36 34.11
CA ILE A 428 -16.22 3.47 33.39
C ILE A 428 -17.02 2.27 32.89
N VAL A 429 -17.06 2.09 31.57
CA VAL A 429 -17.64 0.93 30.90
C VAL A 429 -16.71 -0.26 31.07
N THR A 430 -17.19 -1.33 31.70
CA THR A 430 -16.42 -2.56 32.04
C THR A 430 -16.84 -3.78 31.22
N THR A 431 -18.04 -3.77 30.62
CA THR A 431 -18.50 -4.82 29.70
C THR A 431 -18.79 -4.30 28.29
N THR A 432 -18.54 -5.15 27.31
CA THR A 432 -18.95 -5.00 25.90
C THR A 432 -20.40 -5.44 25.67
N ASP A 433 -21.03 -6.07 26.65
CA ASP A 433 -22.44 -6.48 26.58
C ASP A 433 -23.36 -5.27 26.61
N ASP A 434 -24.40 -5.27 25.77
CA ASP A 434 -25.42 -4.21 25.70
C ASP A 434 -26.63 -4.55 26.60
N TYR A 435 -27.09 -5.80 26.51
CA TYR A 435 -28.16 -6.37 27.31
C TYR A 435 -27.76 -7.75 27.85
N VAL A 436 -28.34 -8.12 29.00
CA VAL A 436 -28.32 -9.48 29.56
C VAL A 436 -29.72 -10.08 29.44
N ILE A 437 -29.82 -11.32 28.97
CA ILE A 437 -31.08 -12.08 28.93
C ILE A 437 -31.37 -12.59 30.34
N VAL A 438 -32.57 -12.30 30.83
CA VAL A 438 -33.16 -12.88 32.05
C VAL A 438 -34.22 -13.87 31.60
N GLU A 439 -33.94 -15.16 31.80
CA GLU A 439 -34.95 -16.21 31.67
C GLU A 439 -35.92 -16.10 32.85
N ASP A 440 -37.17 -15.70 32.59
CA ASP A 440 -38.21 -15.76 33.61
C ASP A 440 -38.76 -17.18 33.69
N THR A 441 -38.32 -17.93 34.69
CA THR A 441 -38.80 -19.29 34.95
C THR A 441 -39.99 -19.35 35.90
N THR A 442 -40.63 -18.20 36.21
CA THR A 442 -41.67 -18.13 37.26
C THR A 442 -43.11 -18.29 36.76
N GLU A 443 -43.38 -18.09 35.47
CA GLU A 443 -44.68 -18.37 34.85
C GLU A 443 -44.65 -19.64 33.99
N VAL A 444 -45.00 -20.79 34.59
CA VAL A 444 -45.40 -21.99 33.83
C VAL A 444 -46.91 -21.93 33.58
N GLY A 445 -47.31 -21.20 32.55
CA GLY A 445 -48.64 -21.30 31.97
C GLY A 445 -48.83 -22.59 31.17
N ASP A 446 -50.07 -22.97 30.87
CA ASP A 446 -50.43 -24.17 30.08
C ASP A 446 -50.03 -24.06 28.58
N SER A 447 -49.35 -22.98 28.21
CA SER A 447 -48.78 -22.69 26.89
C SER A 447 -47.27 -22.48 27.02
N LEU A 448 -46.50 -23.21 26.22
CA LEU A 448 -45.02 -23.20 26.12
C LEU A 448 -44.44 -21.91 25.50
N GLU A 449 -44.85 -20.73 25.99
CA GLU A 449 -44.24 -19.44 25.61
C GLU A 449 -43.26 -18.99 26.69
N VAL A 450 -41.96 -19.25 26.46
CA VAL A 450 -40.89 -18.69 27.28
C VAL A 450 -40.72 -17.20 26.92
N THR A 451 -41.18 -16.31 27.79
CA THR A 451 -40.95 -14.87 27.67
C THR A 451 -39.53 -14.52 28.13
N THR A 452 -38.60 -14.40 27.19
CA THR A 452 -37.25 -13.89 27.46
C THR A 452 -37.28 -12.38 27.67
N ASN A 453 -36.96 -11.91 28.88
CA ASN A 453 -36.85 -10.49 29.21
C ASN A 453 -35.39 -10.04 29.12
N ALA A 454 -35.09 -8.96 28.40
CA ALA A 454 -33.75 -8.39 28.31
C ALA A 454 -33.61 -7.18 29.26
N VAL A 455 -32.56 -7.15 30.06
CA VAL A 455 -32.21 -6.01 30.94
C VAL A 455 -30.89 -5.37 30.49
N ILE A 456 -30.71 -4.07 30.74
CA ILE A 456 -29.46 -3.37 30.42
C ILE A 456 -28.32 -4.05 31.18
N ALA A 457 -27.22 -4.36 30.49
CA ALA A 457 -26.07 -4.99 31.12
C ALA A 457 -25.39 -4.04 32.13
N PRO A 458 -25.16 -4.44 33.39
CA PRO A 458 -24.42 -3.62 34.35
C PRO A 458 -22.97 -3.39 33.89
N GLY A 459 -22.49 -2.14 34.00
CA GLY A 459 -21.18 -1.73 33.51
C GLY A 459 -21.11 -1.52 31.99
N SER A 460 -22.25 -1.48 31.29
CA SER A 460 -22.30 -1.26 29.84
C SER A 460 -22.25 0.22 29.44
N LEU A 461 -21.93 0.46 28.17
CA LEU A 461 -22.06 1.78 27.56
C LEU A 461 -23.51 2.32 27.65
N ARG A 462 -24.51 1.44 27.56
CA ARG A 462 -25.93 1.81 27.67
C ARG A 462 -26.31 2.30 29.06
N GLU A 463 -25.84 1.63 30.11
CA GLU A 463 -26.04 2.09 31.49
C GLU A 463 -25.44 3.49 31.69
N CYS A 464 -24.19 3.70 31.26
CA CYS A 464 -23.54 5.00 31.38
C CYS A 464 -24.25 6.11 30.57
N ALA A 465 -24.71 5.82 29.35
CA ALA A 465 -25.37 6.79 28.48
C ALA A 465 -26.79 7.18 28.94
N TYR A 466 -27.49 6.31 29.66
CA TYR A 466 -28.85 6.53 30.16
C TYR A 466 -28.92 7.32 31.48
N LYS A 467 -27.79 7.54 32.17
CA LYS A 467 -27.74 8.34 33.40
C LYS A 467 -28.33 9.75 33.21
N ASP A 468 -29.18 10.20 34.13
CA ASP A 468 -29.71 11.58 34.12
C ASP A 468 -28.64 12.63 34.49
N THR A 469 -27.62 12.21 35.24
CA THR A 469 -26.47 13.00 35.67
C THR A 469 -25.55 13.37 34.50
N ALA A 470 -24.88 14.51 34.59
CA ALA A 470 -23.77 14.82 33.70
C ALA A 470 -22.69 13.74 33.88
N THR A 471 -22.25 13.10 32.79
CA THR A 471 -21.39 11.91 32.86
C THR A 471 -20.26 11.96 31.83
N TRP A 472 -19.02 11.80 32.29
CA TRP A 472 -17.87 11.49 31.43
C TRP A 472 -17.71 9.97 31.39
N ILE A 473 -17.93 9.40 30.20
CA ILE A 473 -17.95 7.97 29.92
C ILE A 473 -16.59 7.58 29.34
N LEU A 474 -15.92 6.67 30.05
CA LEU A 474 -14.60 6.12 29.73
C LEU A 474 -14.70 4.59 29.62
N PHE A 475 -13.68 3.93 29.07
CA PHE A 475 -13.74 2.49 28.77
C PHE A 475 -12.59 1.73 29.42
N GLU A 476 -12.88 0.73 30.26
CA GLU A 476 -11.86 -0.05 30.98
C GLU A 476 -10.82 -0.68 30.04
N LYS A 477 -11.25 -1.15 28.87
CA LYS A 477 -10.48 -1.91 27.88
C LYS A 477 -10.91 -1.55 26.46
N SER A 478 -10.02 -1.80 25.50
CA SER A 478 -10.31 -1.70 24.07
C SER A 478 -11.28 -2.82 23.65
N GLY A 479 -12.08 -2.60 22.60
CA GLY A 479 -13.01 -3.62 22.12
C GLY A 479 -14.16 -3.09 21.27
N THR A 480 -14.99 -4.03 20.80
CA THR A 480 -16.20 -3.75 20.02
C THR A 480 -17.44 -3.81 20.92
N TYR A 481 -18.15 -2.70 21.00
CA TYR A 481 -19.37 -2.49 21.77
C TYR A 481 -20.56 -2.57 20.81
N ASN A 482 -21.11 -3.78 20.63
CA ASN A 482 -22.17 -4.06 19.66
C ASN A 482 -23.55 -3.69 20.22
N LEU A 483 -24.12 -2.60 19.74
CA LEU A 483 -25.42 -2.08 20.16
C LEU A 483 -26.56 -2.91 19.53
N GLN A 484 -27.23 -3.71 20.35
CA GLN A 484 -28.37 -4.57 19.98
C GLN A 484 -29.68 -3.80 19.81
N SER A 485 -29.72 -2.54 20.26
CA SER A 485 -30.78 -1.57 19.95
C SER A 485 -30.16 -0.19 19.74
N PRO A 486 -30.83 0.78 19.08
CA PRO A 486 -30.30 2.13 18.98
C PRO A 486 -30.01 2.69 20.38
N LEU A 487 -28.80 3.22 20.58
CA LEU A 487 -28.39 3.78 21.86
C LEU A 487 -28.93 5.22 21.99
N ARG A 488 -30.01 5.38 22.75
CA ARG A 488 -30.51 6.72 23.12
C ARG A 488 -29.56 7.35 24.14
N ILE A 489 -29.06 8.55 23.87
CA ILE A 489 -28.14 9.25 24.77
C ILE A 489 -28.83 10.41 25.50
N ALA A 490 -28.67 10.44 26.83
CA ALA A 490 -29.18 11.52 27.67
C ALA A 490 -28.34 12.81 27.54
N ASN A 491 -28.82 13.91 28.11
CA ASN A 491 -28.10 15.19 28.15
C ASN A 491 -26.74 15.10 28.88
N ASN A 492 -25.83 16.04 28.60
CA ASN A 492 -24.59 16.25 29.36
C ASN A 492 -23.70 15.00 29.38
N LYS A 493 -23.27 14.54 28.21
CA LYS A 493 -22.44 13.34 28.07
C LYS A 493 -21.16 13.64 27.31
N THR A 494 -20.07 13.07 27.76
CA THR A 494 -18.85 12.90 26.97
C THR A 494 -18.60 11.41 26.85
N ILE A 495 -18.65 10.85 25.63
CA ILE A 495 -18.12 9.51 25.36
C ILE A 495 -16.70 9.71 24.84
N ASP A 496 -15.70 9.24 25.59
CA ASP A 496 -14.29 9.52 25.35
C ASP A 496 -13.52 8.19 25.31
N GLY A 497 -13.11 7.81 24.10
CA GLY A 497 -12.34 6.60 23.84
C GLY A 497 -10.83 6.78 23.99
N ARG A 498 -10.30 7.96 24.37
CA ARG A 498 -8.85 8.21 24.35
C ARG A 498 -8.07 7.23 25.22
N GLY A 499 -6.93 6.77 24.70
CA GLY A 499 -6.13 5.73 25.33
C GLY A 499 -6.67 4.31 25.17
N ARG A 500 -7.67 4.09 24.29
CA ARG A 500 -8.26 2.79 23.93
C ARG A 500 -8.70 2.76 22.46
N ASP A 501 -8.76 1.56 21.89
CA ASP A 501 -9.39 1.31 20.59
C ASP A 501 -10.85 0.91 20.83
N ILE A 502 -11.76 1.87 20.68
CA ILE A 502 -13.19 1.74 20.96
C ILE A 502 -13.98 1.69 19.66
N ARG A 503 -14.49 0.50 19.32
CA ARG A 503 -15.39 0.29 18.19
C ARG A 503 -16.84 0.27 18.66
N ILE A 504 -17.67 1.17 18.15
CA ILE A 504 -19.13 1.15 18.34
C ILE A 504 -19.75 0.47 17.12
N ALA A 505 -20.40 -0.67 17.34
CA ALA A 505 -20.99 -1.49 16.28
C ALA A 505 -22.51 -1.61 16.42
N GLY A 506 -23.15 -2.19 15.40
CA GLY A 506 -24.56 -2.56 15.45
C GLY A 506 -25.51 -1.41 15.13
N MET A 507 -26.43 -1.08 16.03
CA MET A 507 -27.59 -0.24 15.71
C MET A 507 -27.38 1.28 15.83
N GLY A 508 -26.19 1.72 16.24
CA GLY A 508 -25.77 3.13 16.29
C GLY A 508 -26.32 3.95 17.46
N ILE A 509 -25.84 5.19 17.57
CA ILE A 509 -26.23 6.17 18.60
C ILE A 509 -27.28 7.15 18.06
N LEU A 510 -28.25 7.49 18.90
CA LEU A 510 -29.43 8.27 18.55
C LEU A 510 -29.71 9.32 19.63
N THR A 511 -29.44 10.60 19.35
CA THR A 511 -29.86 11.69 20.25
C THR A 511 -31.37 11.93 20.09
N ASN A 512 -32.03 12.56 21.07
CA ASN A 512 -33.42 13.00 20.93
C ASN A 512 -33.72 14.14 21.91
N GLU A 513 -33.90 15.36 21.40
CA GLU A 513 -34.07 16.57 22.25
C GLU A 513 -32.93 16.71 23.28
N SER A 514 -31.75 16.18 22.91
CA SER A 514 -30.58 16.10 23.76
C SER A 514 -29.77 17.38 23.66
N SER A 515 -28.90 17.63 24.63
CA SER A 515 -27.97 18.76 24.59
C SER A 515 -26.68 18.46 25.31
N ASN A 516 -25.65 19.21 24.93
CA ASN A 516 -24.35 19.20 25.57
C ASN A 516 -23.68 17.81 25.48
N LEU A 517 -23.31 17.41 24.27
CA LEU A 517 -22.79 16.08 23.94
C LEU A 517 -21.40 16.17 23.31
N ILE A 518 -20.50 15.30 23.72
CA ILE A 518 -19.17 15.14 23.12
C ILE A 518 -18.97 13.67 22.78
N PHE A 519 -18.54 13.39 21.55
CA PHE A 519 -18.09 12.10 21.07
C PHE A 519 -16.63 12.26 20.65
N GLU A 520 -15.73 11.59 21.35
CA GLU A 520 -14.28 11.76 21.18
C GLU A 520 -13.62 10.39 21.05
N ASN A 521 -12.75 10.24 20.05
CA ASN A 521 -11.89 9.07 19.88
C ASN A 521 -12.64 7.72 19.67
N LEU A 522 -13.63 7.69 18.77
CA LEU A 522 -14.49 6.51 18.55
C LEU A 522 -14.47 6.04 17.09
N THR A 523 -14.44 4.72 16.88
CA THR A 523 -14.66 4.12 15.55
C THR A 523 -16.08 3.57 15.46
N PHE A 524 -16.90 4.10 14.56
CA PHE A 524 -18.23 3.57 14.23
C PHE A 524 -18.12 2.68 13.00
N THR A 525 -18.47 1.41 13.15
CA THR A 525 -18.29 0.37 12.13
C THR A 525 -19.37 -0.72 12.25
N GLU A 526 -19.30 -1.78 11.45
CA GLU A 526 -20.13 -2.98 11.55
C GLU A 526 -21.63 -2.71 11.82
N PRO A 527 -22.35 -1.97 10.96
CA PRO A 527 -23.78 -1.71 11.14
C PRO A 527 -24.60 -3.00 11.20
N SER A 528 -25.58 -3.03 12.11
CA SER A 528 -26.59 -4.10 12.15
C SER A 528 -27.58 -3.93 10.99
N ILE A 529 -27.19 -4.45 9.83
CA ILE A 529 -28.03 -4.54 8.63
C ILE A 529 -28.91 -5.79 8.77
N THR A 530 -30.23 -5.61 8.64
CA THR A 530 -31.19 -6.72 8.67
C THR A 530 -31.97 -6.77 7.36
N VAL A 531 -32.57 -7.92 7.04
CA VAL A 531 -33.42 -8.07 5.84
C VAL A 531 -34.64 -7.12 5.84
N GLN A 532 -35.00 -6.57 7.00
CA GLN A 532 -36.13 -5.65 7.18
C GLN A 532 -35.71 -4.16 7.23
N ASP A 533 -34.42 -3.88 7.42
CA ASP A 533 -33.85 -2.53 7.47
C ASP A 533 -32.49 -2.55 6.77
N THR A 534 -32.56 -2.42 5.45
CA THR A 534 -31.45 -2.69 4.53
C THR A 534 -30.64 -1.44 4.15
N SER A 535 -31.01 -0.25 4.63
CA SER A 535 -30.39 1.00 4.13
C SER A 535 -30.47 2.25 5.04
N SER A 536 -31.32 2.27 6.08
CA SER A 536 -31.62 3.52 6.82
C SER A 536 -30.75 3.78 8.06
N ARG A 537 -29.85 2.84 8.39
CA ARG A 537 -28.94 2.89 9.56
C ARG A 537 -27.95 4.06 9.48
N ARG A 538 -27.62 4.61 10.65
CA ARG A 538 -26.55 5.61 10.88
C ARG A 538 -25.67 5.15 12.03
N ALA A 539 -24.40 5.53 12.00
CA ALA A 539 -23.50 5.45 13.14
C ALA A 539 -23.96 6.35 14.29
N LEU A 540 -24.25 7.60 13.94
CA LEU A 540 -24.65 8.66 14.84
C LEU A 540 -25.74 9.50 14.16
N SER A 541 -26.89 9.63 14.81
CA SER A 541 -28.01 10.46 14.33
C SER A 541 -28.35 11.52 15.38
N ILE A 542 -28.10 12.77 15.01
CA ILE A 542 -28.34 13.97 15.80
C ILE A 542 -29.72 14.54 15.42
N HIS A 543 -30.75 14.32 16.24
CA HIS A 543 -32.13 14.62 15.86
C HIS A 543 -32.97 15.37 16.91
N ASN A 544 -34.09 15.95 16.43
CA ASN A 544 -35.10 16.71 17.18
C ASN A 544 -34.49 17.77 18.08
N LEU A 545 -34.18 18.94 17.52
CA LEU A 545 -33.69 20.13 18.25
C LEU A 545 -32.45 19.87 19.12
N THR A 546 -31.69 18.80 18.85
CA THR A 546 -30.49 18.48 19.63
C THR A 546 -29.46 19.60 19.45
N SER A 547 -28.80 20.03 20.54
CA SER A 547 -27.94 21.21 20.51
C SER A 547 -26.62 21.10 21.29
N TYR A 548 -25.59 21.83 20.86
CA TYR A 548 -24.24 21.79 21.43
C TYR A 548 -23.66 20.37 21.41
N VAL A 549 -23.31 19.93 20.20
CA VAL A 549 -22.73 18.60 19.95
C VAL A 549 -21.38 18.73 19.29
N TRP A 550 -20.37 18.09 19.85
CA TRP A 550 -19.04 18.00 19.25
C TRP A 550 -18.68 16.54 18.99
N ILE A 551 -18.19 16.27 17.78
CA ILE A 551 -17.68 14.98 17.34
C ILE A 551 -16.23 15.26 16.94
N ASP A 552 -15.28 14.63 17.62
CA ASP A 552 -13.85 14.85 17.39
C ASP A 552 -13.11 13.50 17.31
N HIS A 553 -12.05 13.44 16.49
CA HIS A 553 -11.21 12.25 16.33
C HIS A 553 -12.00 10.93 16.17
N CYS A 554 -13.10 10.95 15.42
CA CYS A 554 -13.94 9.77 15.19
C CYS A 554 -13.72 9.20 13.78
N THR A 555 -13.85 7.88 13.63
CA THR A 555 -13.88 7.21 12.32
C THR A 555 -15.29 6.69 12.07
N PHE A 556 -15.77 6.87 10.84
CA PHE A 556 -17.02 6.34 10.35
C PHE A 556 -16.75 5.50 9.11
N GLU A 557 -17.07 4.21 9.16
CA GLU A 557 -16.77 3.27 8.08
C GLU A 557 -17.87 2.19 7.93
N SER A 558 -17.92 1.55 6.76
CA SER A 558 -18.75 0.35 6.50
C SER A 558 -20.27 0.55 6.56
N TYR A 559 -20.78 1.79 6.60
CA TYR A 559 -22.22 2.07 6.45
C TYR A 559 -22.60 2.18 4.97
N PRO A 560 -23.65 1.48 4.50
CA PRO A 560 -23.91 1.36 3.06
C PRO A 560 -24.44 2.64 2.41
N LEU A 561 -25.22 3.46 3.15
CA LEU A 561 -25.76 4.73 2.65
C LEU A 561 -25.03 5.93 3.27
N VAL A 562 -25.70 6.64 4.20
CA VAL A 562 -25.11 7.76 4.93
C VAL A 562 -24.57 7.29 6.29
N GLN A 563 -23.38 7.74 6.68
CA GLN A 563 -22.78 7.39 7.97
C GLN A 563 -23.39 8.16 9.15
N MET A 564 -23.46 9.49 9.06
CA MET A 564 -23.95 10.39 10.12
C MET A 564 -25.08 11.29 9.61
N ASP A 565 -26.04 11.65 10.48
CA ASP A 565 -26.99 12.73 10.13
C ASP A 565 -27.28 13.74 11.25
N ILE A 566 -27.59 14.97 10.84
CA ILE A 566 -27.89 16.14 11.68
C ILE A 566 -29.15 16.80 11.13
N LYS A 567 -30.28 16.65 11.81
CA LYS A 567 -31.61 16.93 11.24
C LYS A 567 -32.63 17.43 12.26
N ARG A 568 -33.78 17.91 11.76
CA ARG A 568 -34.95 18.30 12.57
C ARG A 568 -34.62 19.45 13.53
N GLY A 569 -34.06 20.52 12.99
CA GLY A 569 -33.70 21.75 13.74
C GLY A 569 -32.54 21.59 14.73
N SER A 570 -31.76 20.51 14.63
CA SER A 570 -30.57 20.29 15.47
C SER A 570 -29.44 21.25 15.06
N HIS A 571 -28.83 21.93 16.02
CA HIS A 571 -27.97 23.10 15.80
C HIS A 571 -26.79 23.14 16.77
N ASN A 572 -25.84 24.03 16.54
CA ASN A 572 -24.59 24.13 17.30
C ASN A 572 -23.80 22.80 17.30
N VAL A 573 -23.65 22.23 16.10
CA VAL A 573 -22.89 20.99 15.89
C VAL A 573 -21.51 21.31 15.30
N THR A 574 -20.48 20.61 15.74
CA THR A 574 -19.15 20.63 15.12
C THR A 574 -18.61 19.21 14.97
N VAL A 575 -18.08 18.90 13.80
CA VAL A 575 -17.37 17.64 13.49
C VAL A 575 -15.94 18.02 13.12
N SER A 576 -14.96 17.49 13.85
CA SER A 576 -13.55 17.80 13.62
C SER A 576 -12.64 16.58 13.66
N TRP A 577 -11.51 16.67 12.97
CA TRP A 577 -10.46 15.64 12.92
C TRP A 577 -11.00 14.21 12.73
N SER A 578 -12.11 14.05 12.00
CA SER A 578 -12.82 12.78 11.87
C SER A 578 -12.72 12.21 10.44
N ARG A 579 -12.80 10.89 10.31
CA ARG A 579 -12.76 10.16 9.03
C ARG A 579 -14.15 9.70 8.64
N PHE A 580 -14.49 9.86 7.38
CA PHE A 580 -15.69 9.32 6.75
C PHE A 580 -15.24 8.52 5.53
N GLU A 581 -15.25 7.20 5.62
CA GLU A 581 -14.63 6.32 4.62
C GLU A 581 -15.56 5.18 4.17
N ASN A 582 -15.55 4.83 2.87
CA ASN A 582 -16.24 3.64 2.32
C ASN A 582 -17.77 3.61 2.55
N ALA A 583 -18.49 4.60 2.00
CA ALA A 583 -19.95 4.69 2.06
C ALA A 583 -20.54 5.33 0.80
N GLN A 584 -21.87 5.42 0.69
CA GLN A 584 -22.47 6.30 -0.33
C GLN A 584 -22.22 7.77 0.04
N SER A 585 -22.42 8.14 1.30
CA SER A 585 -22.21 9.49 1.80
C SER A 585 -21.72 9.54 3.25
N GLY A 586 -20.93 10.56 3.58
CA GLY A 586 -20.47 10.81 4.94
C GLY A 586 -21.59 11.37 5.82
N ILE A 587 -21.96 12.63 5.59
CA ILE A 587 -22.85 13.39 6.48
C ILE A 587 -24.12 13.85 5.73
N LEU A 588 -25.29 13.69 6.35
CA LEU A 588 -26.53 14.35 5.94
C LEU A 588 -26.89 15.48 6.92
N PHE A 589 -26.93 16.71 6.42
CA PHE A 589 -27.36 17.90 7.15
C PHE A 589 -28.69 18.43 6.58
N GLY A 590 -29.75 18.36 7.37
CA GLY A 590 -31.14 18.60 6.95
C GLY A 590 -31.77 17.36 6.31
N LEU A 591 -33.07 17.11 6.58
CA LEU A 591 -33.73 15.89 6.09
C LEU A 591 -34.32 16.10 4.67
N GLU A 592 -35.40 16.88 4.56
CA GLU A 592 -36.22 17.01 3.34
C GLU A 592 -36.69 18.48 3.17
N PRO A 593 -36.77 19.00 1.92
CA PRO A 593 -37.16 20.38 1.61
C PRO A 593 -38.51 20.84 2.19
N GLU A 594 -39.43 19.90 2.42
CA GLU A 594 -40.79 20.17 2.86
C GLU A 594 -40.89 20.51 4.36
N LEU A 595 -39.78 20.41 5.10
CA LEU A 595 -39.70 20.65 6.54
C LEU A 595 -38.96 21.96 6.88
N TYR A 596 -39.71 23.07 6.99
CA TYR A 596 -39.20 24.41 7.36
C TYR A 596 -38.44 24.48 8.71
N VAL A 597 -38.50 23.42 9.51
CA VAL A 597 -37.82 23.24 10.81
C VAL A 597 -36.29 23.28 10.68
N ASP A 598 -35.73 22.89 9.53
CA ASP A 598 -34.29 22.75 9.34
C ASP A 598 -33.59 24.09 8.99
N SER A 599 -34.35 25.18 8.87
CA SER A 599 -33.84 26.55 8.61
C SER A 599 -32.95 27.14 9.72
N THR A 600 -33.07 26.64 10.95
CA THR A 600 -32.29 27.11 12.12
C THR A 600 -31.02 26.31 12.40
N GLN A 601 -30.75 25.26 11.63
CA GLN A 601 -29.60 24.39 11.87
C GLN A 601 -28.26 25.11 11.62
N THR A 602 -27.26 24.84 12.46
CA THR A 602 -25.90 25.35 12.34
C THR A 602 -24.88 24.22 12.52
N PHE A 603 -23.97 24.07 11.56
CA PHE A 603 -22.99 23.00 11.52
C PHE A 603 -21.61 23.50 11.07
N THR A 604 -20.56 23.08 11.77
CA THR A 604 -19.17 23.29 11.39
C THR A 604 -18.49 21.96 11.12
N LEU A 605 -17.72 21.87 10.04
CA LEU A 605 -16.81 20.77 9.81
C LEU A 605 -15.39 21.27 9.52
N HIS A 606 -14.39 20.73 10.21
CA HIS A 606 -12.99 21.04 9.91
C HIS A 606 -11.98 19.93 10.16
N HIS A 607 -10.92 19.91 9.35
CA HIS A 607 -9.84 18.93 9.48
C HIS A 607 -10.30 17.47 9.36
N ASN A 608 -11.45 17.25 8.71
CA ASN A 608 -11.99 15.91 8.47
C ASN A 608 -11.50 15.35 7.14
N TYR A 609 -11.41 14.03 7.06
CA TYR A 609 -11.04 13.28 5.88
C TYR A 609 -12.26 12.53 5.33
N PHE A 610 -12.61 12.79 4.07
CA PHE A 610 -13.67 12.09 3.34
C PHE A 610 -13.04 11.30 2.20
N ALA A 611 -13.19 9.98 2.19
CA ALA A 611 -12.60 9.12 1.16
C ALA A 611 -13.46 7.94 0.70
N ASN A 612 -13.36 7.58 -0.58
CA ASN A 612 -14.08 6.47 -1.21
C ASN A 612 -15.60 6.56 -0.95
N MET A 613 -16.22 7.59 -1.53
CA MET A 613 -17.63 7.92 -1.35
C MET A 613 -18.37 7.86 -2.67
N SER A 614 -19.31 6.92 -2.83
CA SER A 614 -19.99 6.68 -4.12
C SER A 614 -21.09 7.69 -4.48
N ASN A 615 -21.21 8.76 -3.69
CA ASN A 615 -22.06 9.92 -3.96
C ASN A 615 -21.37 11.16 -3.39
N SER A 616 -21.59 11.49 -2.11
CA SER A 616 -21.22 12.82 -1.61
C SER A 616 -20.65 12.83 -0.20
N GLY A 617 -19.59 13.60 0.03
CA GLY A 617 -18.99 13.75 1.36
C GLY A 617 -19.96 14.36 2.36
N VAL A 618 -20.57 15.49 1.99
CA VAL A 618 -21.62 16.16 2.77
C VAL A 618 -22.83 16.48 1.90
N LEU A 619 -24.00 15.97 2.31
CA LEU A 619 -25.32 16.33 1.78
C LEU A 619 -25.86 17.49 2.63
N SER A 620 -26.16 18.66 2.07
CA SER A 620 -26.72 19.78 2.85
C SER A 620 -27.95 20.46 2.25
N ARG A 621 -28.93 20.69 3.13
CA ARG A 621 -30.23 21.29 2.87
C ARG A 621 -30.56 22.26 4.01
N PHE A 622 -30.99 23.48 3.68
CA PHE A 622 -31.23 24.56 4.64
C PHE A 622 -30.04 24.85 5.60
N GLY A 623 -30.33 25.53 6.72
CA GLY A 623 -29.37 25.84 7.78
C GLY A 623 -28.22 26.77 7.36
N SER A 624 -27.12 26.67 8.11
CA SER A 624 -25.82 27.32 7.86
C SER A 624 -24.70 26.31 8.10
N ILE A 625 -23.84 26.15 7.10
CA ILE A 625 -22.63 25.32 7.18
C ILE A 625 -21.39 26.22 7.13
N HIS A 626 -20.41 25.89 7.96
CA HIS A 626 -19.03 26.32 7.77
C HIS A 626 -18.14 25.09 7.58
N ALA A 627 -17.60 24.90 6.38
CA ALA A 627 -16.62 23.88 6.06
C ALA A 627 -15.26 24.54 5.85
N TYR A 628 -14.26 24.20 6.67
CA TYR A 628 -12.89 24.67 6.45
C TYR A 628 -11.84 23.60 6.69
N ASN A 629 -10.75 23.60 5.91
CA ASN A 629 -9.66 22.65 6.08
C ASN A 629 -10.09 21.18 6.08
N ASN A 630 -11.12 20.78 5.34
CA ASN A 630 -11.46 19.37 5.15
C ASN A 630 -10.77 18.84 3.88
N PHE A 631 -10.39 17.57 3.87
CA PHE A 631 -9.80 16.91 2.72
C PHE A 631 -10.77 15.88 2.14
N PHE A 632 -11.19 16.12 0.89
CA PHE A 632 -12.02 15.23 0.10
C PHE A 632 -11.15 14.54 -0.96
N LEU A 633 -11.15 13.22 -0.97
CA LEU A 633 -10.44 12.36 -1.91
C LEU A 633 -11.43 11.33 -2.44
N ASP A 634 -11.44 11.02 -3.74
CA ASP A 634 -12.20 9.86 -4.25
C ASP A 634 -13.70 9.89 -3.84
N VAL A 635 -14.37 10.99 -4.21
CA VAL A 635 -15.82 11.21 -4.00
C VAL A 635 -16.48 11.36 -5.36
N ASP A 636 -17.37 10.44 -5.72
CA ASP A 636 -17.86 10.25 -7.10
C ASP A 636 -18.75 11.39 -7.62
N TYR A 637 -19.64 11.94 -6.79
CA TYR A 637 -20.64 12.93 -7.23
C TYR A 637 -20.37 14.34 -6.71
N ALA A 638 -20.19 14.56 -5.41
CA ALA A 638 -19.92 15.90 -4.88
C ALA A 638 -19.18 15.92 -3.52
N GLY A 639 -18.19 16.79 -3.36
CA GLY A 639 -17.61 17.06 -2.03
C GLY A 639 -18.65 17.57 -1.03
N VAL A 640 -19.35 18.64 -1.41
CA VAL A 640 -20.47 19.24 -0.65
C VAL A 640 -21.66 19.54 -1.56
N GLU A 641 -22.80 18.89 -1.35
CA GLU A 641 -24.07 19.32 -1.95
C GLU A 641 -24.62 20.52 -1.15
N CYS A 642 -24.57 21.73 -1.70
CA CYS A 642 -25.11 22.94 -1.08
C CYS A 642 -26.46 23.30 -1.74
N THR A 643 -27.54 22.65 -1.31
CA THR A 643 -28.84 22.67 -2.02
C THR A 643 -29.99 23.15 -1.14
N ASP A 644 -31.17 23.34 -1.73
CA ASP A 644 -32.44 23.65 -1.04
C ASP A 644 -32.27 24.77 0.03
N SER A 645 -31.82 25.95 -0.40
CA SER A 645 -31.55 27.13 0.42
C SER A 645 -30.51 26.95 1.55
N ALA A 646 -29.66 25.92 1.49
CA ALA A 646 -28.48 25.83 2.36
C ALA A 646 -27.54 27.03 2.16
N ARG A 647 -26.90 27.47 3.24
CA ARG A 647 -25.91 28.56 3.23
C ARG A 647 -24.55 28.01 3.62
N CYS A 648 -23.70 27.74 2.64
CA CYS A 648 -22.45 27.02 2.86
C CYS A 648 -21.27 27.96 2.70
N TYR A 649 -20.56 28.23 3.79
CA TYR A 649 -19.31 28.98 3.77
C TYR A 649 -18.16 27.95 3.74
N ILE A 650 -17.40 27.91 2.65
CA ILE A 650 -16.49 26.81 2.31
C ILE A 650 -15.10 27.43 2.04
N GLU A 651 -14.17 27.36 2.98
CA GLU A 651 -12.85 28.01 2.84
C GLU A 651 -11.65 27.13 3.20
N ASN A 652 -10.55 27.24 2.45
CA ASN A 652 -9.32 26.44 2.62
C ASN A 652 -9.52 24.91 2.71
N ASN A 653 -10.57 24.36 2.09
CA ASN A 653 -10.74 22.91 1.92
C ASN A 653 -9.90 22.41 0.74
N ILE A 654 -9.63 21.11 0.74
CA ILE A 654 -8.81 20.41 -0.24
C ILE A 654 -9.69 19.42 -0.98
N PHE A 655 -9.90 19.66 -2.27
CA PHE A 655 -10.76 18.87 -3.14
C PHE A 655 -9.90 18.13 -4.19
N ASN A 656 -9.59 16.86 -3.90
CA ASN A 656 -8.98 15.95 -4.86
C ASN A 656 -10.03 15.10 -5.58
N ILE A 657 -11.00 15.79 -6.19
CA ILE A 657 -12.22 15.27 -6.82
C ILE A 657 -12.66 16.19 -7.96
N GLU A 658 -13.44 15.67 -8.92
CA GLU A 658 -13.91 16.44 -10.09
C GLU A 658 -14.93 17.52 -9.72
N THR A 659 -15.84 17.23 -8.77
CA THR A 659 -16.95 18.11 -8.39
C THR A 659 -16.86 18.50 -6.89
N PRO A 660 -16.23 19.64 -6.56
CA PRO A 660 -16.15 20.15 -5.19
C PRO A 660 -17.52 20.44 -4.55
N VAL A 661 -18.39 21.12 -5.30
CA VAL A 661 -19.69 21.63 -4.81
C VAL A 661 -20.74 21.54 -5.90
N VAL A 662 -21.95 21.10 -5.54
CA VAL A 662 -23.16 21.25 -6.39
C VAL A 662 -24.19 22.13 -5.71
N VAL A 663 -24.95 22.91 -6.49
CA VAL A 663 -25.84 23.98 -5.97
C VAL A 663 -27.33 23.76 -6.23
N TYR A 664 -27.70 22.80 -7.09
CA TYR A 664 -29.09 22.39 -7.34
C TYR A 664 -29.22 20.88 -7.07
N ARG A 665 -30.26 20.48 -6.35
CA ARG A 665 -30.56 19.06 -6.08
C ARG A 665 -31.28 18.37 -7.24
N GLN A 666 -32.01 19.13 -8.06
CA GLN A 666 -32.85 18.57 -9.12
C GLN A 666 -32.67 19.29 -10.46
N PHE A 667 -32.81 18.51 -11.52
CA PHE A 667 -32.83 18.94 -12.91
C PHE A 667 -34.04 18.31 -13.60
N THR A 668 -34.62 19.01 -14.56
CA THR A 668 -35.67 18.50 -15.46
C THR A 668 -35.12 18.43 -16.88
N GLU A 669 -35.37 17.31 -17.56
CA GLU A 669 -35.06 17.15 -18.98
C GLU A 669 -36.26 17.56 -19.84
N GLU A 670 -36.06 18.52 -20.75
CA GLU A 670 -37.02 18.89 -21.79
C GLU A 670 -36.26 18.97 -23.14
N ASP A 671 -36.77 18.28 -24.18
CA ASP A 671 -36.13 18.15 -25.50
C ASP A 671 -34.63 17.74 -25.49
N GLY A 672 -34.21 16.95 -24.49
CA GLY A 672 -32.82 16.49 -24.33
C GLY A 672 -31.90 17.52 -23.64
N VAL A 673 -32.46 18.61 -23.11
CA VAL A 673 -31.74 19.65 -22.37
C VAL A 673 -32.07 19.54 -20.88
N TRP A 674 -31.04 19.35 -20.06
CA TRP A 674 -31.15 19.32 -18.61
C TRP A 674 -31.14 20.75 -18.06
N THR A 675 -32.24 21.16 -17.42
CA THR A 675 -32.41 22.49 -16.83
C THR A 675 -32.53 22.38 -15.30
N PRO A 676 -31.79 23.18 -14.50
CA PRO A 676 -31.87 23.12 -13.05
C PRO A 676 -33.23 23.59 -12.50
N VAL A 677 -33.71 22.91 -11.47
CA VAL A 677 -34.94 23.27 -10.76
C VAL A 677 -34.60 24.33 -9.70
N SER A 678 -34.92 25.59 -10.01
CA SER A 678 -34.52 26.76 -9.21
C SER A 678 -35.02 26.76 -7.76
N SER A 679 -36.11 26.05 -7.43
CA SER A 679 -36.56 25.89 -6.04
C SER A 679 -35.64 25.01 -5.18
N THR A 680 -34.64 24.36 -5.79
CA THR A 680 -33.66 23.49 -5.12
C THR A 680 -32.27 24.13 -5.00
N GLU A 681 -32.15 25.41 -5.35
CA GLU A 681 -30.93 26.21 -5.28
C GLU A 681 -30.44 26.41 -3.83
N GLY A 682 -29.16 26.20 -3.57
CA GLY A 682 -28.48 26.66 -2.36
C GLY A 682 -27.45 27.76 -2.63
N PHE A 683 -26.83 28.26 -1.57
CA PHE A 683 -26.01 29.47 -1.56
C PHE A 683 -24.61 29.19 -0.97
N PRO A 684 -23.69 28.60 -1.76
CA PRO A 684 -22.31 28.47 -1.35
C PRO A 684 -21.59 29.84 -1.38
N LYS A 685 -20.48 29.92 -0.66
CA LYS A 685 -19.44 30.91 -0.84
C LYS A 685 -18.10 30.22 -0.63
N MET A 686 -17.29 30.21 -1.69
CA MET A 686 -16.00 29.53 -1.72
C MET A 686 -14.86 30.54 -1.64
N LEU A 687 -13.83 30.27 -0.82
CA LEU A 687 -12.64 31.10 -0.66
C LEU A 687 -11.40 30.25 -0.45
N ASP A 688 -10.32 30.55 -1.19
CA ASP A 688 -8.98 29.96 -0.97
C ASP A 688 -8.95 28.42 -0.87
N ASN A 689 -9.94 27.73 -1.44
CA ASN A 689 -9.96 26.27 -1.51
C ASN A 689 -8.96 25.79 -2.57
N TRP A 690 -8.43 24.60 -2.34
CA TRP A 690 -7.48 23.96 -3.22
C TRP A 690 -8.16 22.85 -4.04
N PHE A 691 -7.95 22.88 -5.36
CA PHE A 691 -8.56 21.98 -6.34
C PHE A 691 -7.48 21.34 -7.21
N SER A 692 -7.50 20.02 -7.37
CA SER A 692 -6.56 19.30 -8.24
C SER A 692 -7.15 18.83 -9.57
N VAL A 693 -8.46 18.57 -9.66
CA VAL A 693 -9.12 18.02 -10.86
C VAL A 693 -10.08 19.01 -11.51
N GLY A 694 -10.96 19.67 -10.75
CA GLY A 694 -11.97 20.59 -11.31
C GLY A 694 -12.70 21.46 -10.30
N GLY A 695 -13.68 22.23 -10.80
CA GLY A 695 -14.63 23.01 -9.99
C GLY A 695 -14.19 24.41 -9.56
N ASP A 696 -13.13 24.97 -10.15
CA ASP A 696 -12.69 26.35 -9.91
C ASP A 696 -13.68 27.42 -10.41
N GLU A 697 -14.58 27.08 -11.34
CA GLU A 697 -15.64 27.96 -11.84
C GLU A 697 -16.61 28.49 -10.75
N LEU A 698 -16.74 27.77 -9.63
CA LEU A 698 -17.55 28.18 -8.46
C LEU A 698 -16.74 28.98 -7.42
N ASN A 699 -15.44 29.19 -7.65
CA ASN A 699 -14.55 29.93 -6.76
C ASN A 699 -14.74 31.45 -6.94
N GLY A 700 -15.86 31.97 -6.45
CA GLY A 700 -16.30 33.35 -6.66
C GLY A 700 -17.63 33.67 -5.96
N ASP A 701 -18.25 34.78 -6.35
CA ASP A 701 -19.40 35.35 -5.64
C ASP A 701 -20.69 34.52 -5.74
N ALA A 702 -21.20 34.08 -4.59
CA ALA A 702 -22.62 33.94 -4.32
C ALA A 702 -22.92 34.37 -2.86
N LYS A 703 -24.20 34.62 -2.54
CA LYS A 703 -24.65 35.36 -1.33
C LYS A 703 -24.50 34.58 -0.02
N GLY A 704 -23.25 34.34 0.40
CA GLY A 704 -22.92 33.62 1.61
C GLY A 704 -23.15 34.40 2.92
N TYR A 705 -23.49 33.65 3.96
CA TYR A 705 -23.30 34.02 5.36
C TYR A 705 -21.83 33.78 5.74
N LYS A 706 -21.25 34.60 6.64
CA LYS A 706 -19.94 34.31 7.27
C LYS A 706 -20.16 33.99 8.75
N PRO A 707 -19.54 32.92 9.31
CA PRO A 707 -19.54 32.66 10.75
C PRO A 707 -19.00 33.82 11.56
N ASP A 708 -19.59 34.04 12.74
CA ASP A 708 -19.29 35.13 13.67
C ASP A 708 -18.39 34.70 14.84
N TYR A 709 -18.18 33.40 15.03
CA TYR A 709 -17.20 32.86 15.96
C TYR A 709 -15.75 32.97 15.43
N LYS A 710 -14.78 32.87 16.34
CA LYS A 710 -13.35 32.79 16.00
C LYS A 710 -12.93 31.33 15.84
N TYR A 711 -12.04 31.09 14.88
CA TYR A 711 -11.46 29.80 14.54
C TYR A 711 -10.05 30.03 14.00
N ASP A 712 -9.20 29.02 14.12
CA ASP A 712 -7.86 29.01 13.53
C ASP A 712 -7.89 28.17 12.25
N MET A 713 -7.23 28.64 11.20
CA MET A 713 -7.31 28.08 9.85
C MET A 713 -5.92 28.03 9.22
N ASP A 714 -5.41 26.82 8.98
CA ASP A 714 -4.25 26.57 8.13
C ASP A 714 -4.53 26.91 6.66
N PHE A 715 -3.45 27.10 5.89
CA PHE A 715 -3.52 27.27 4.44
C PHE A 715 -3.80 25.93 3.74
N ALA A 716 -4.64 25.97 2.69
CA ALA A 716 -4.97 24.78 1.90
C ALA A 716 -3.78 24.33 1.04
N ASP A 717 -3.00 23.38 1.55
CA ASP A 717 -1.80 22.88 0.88
C ASP A 717 -1.51 21.39 1.11
N ALA A 718 -0.37 20.99 0.54
CA ALA A 718 0.25 19.69 0.64
C ALA A 718 0.36 19.13 2.07
N ASP A 719 0.95 19.92 2.97
CA ASP A 719 1.26 19.52 4.33
C ASP A 719 -0.03 19.44 5.16
N LEU A 720 -1.05 20.26 4.85
CA LEU A 720 -2.39 20.14 5.42
C LEU A 720 -3.11 18.86 4.96
N ALA A 721 -3.12 18.53 3.66
CA ALA A 721 -3.76 17.31 3.15
C ALA A 721 -3.20 16.04 3.84
N TRP A 722 -1.87 15.95 3.92
CA TRP A 722 -1.18 14.85 4.58
C TRP A 722 -1.52 14.80 6.08
N ARG A 723 -1.42 15.93 6.78
CA ARG A 723 -1.74 16.04 8.21
C ARG A 723 -3.18 15.65 8.54
N ILE A 724 -4.16 16.05 7.71
CA ILE A 724 -5.56 15.61 7.86
C ILE A 724 -5.66 14.10 7.68
N LYS A 725 -5.07 13.54 6.61
CA LYS A 725 -5.12 12.10 6.31
C LYS A 725 -4.50 11.24 7.43
N GLU A 726 -3.43 11.71 8.06
CA GLU A 726 -2.75 11.00 9.16
C GLU A 726 -3.39 11.21 10.53
N SER A 727 -3.76 12.45 10.86
CA SER A 727 -4.19 12.82 12.22
C SER A 727 -5.70 12.77 12.44
N SER A 728 -6.51 12.58 11.38
CA SER A 728 -7.95 12.38 11.53
C SER A 728 -8.32 10.92 11.84
N GLY A 729 -9.37 10.76 12.64
CA GLY A 729 -9.76 9.50 13.29
C GLY A 729 -9.21 9.42 14.72
N PRO A 730 -9.41 8.28 15.42
CA PRO A 730 -8.93 8.10 16.78
C PRO A 730 -7.42 8.36 16.91
N ARG A 731 -7.07 9.20 17.90
CA ARG A 731 -5.73 9.68 18.25
C ARG A 731 -5.14 8.98 19.46
#